data_AF-A0A9P4J4G0-F1
#
_entry.id   AF-A0A9P4J4G0-F1
#
_cell.length_a   1.000
_cell.length_b   1.000
_cell.length_c   1.000
_cell.angle_alpha   90.00
_cell.angle_beta   90.00
_cell.angle_gamma   90.00
#
_symmetry.space_group_name_H-M   'P 1'
#
loop_
_entity.id
_entity.type
_entity.pdbx_description
1 polymer ?
#
loop_
_entity_poly.entity_id
_entity_poly.type
_entity_poly.pdbx_seq_one_letter_code
_entity_poly.pdbx_strand_id
1 'polypeptide(L)'
;MSTDSPNKRRRKNDFKASPQKVRSLDYFFGKKQDNFGNGQDSRSTNDRAAQVSNSDEGLTDEELARKLQAQWDEEDRTTSNGNTPSHDPKVNGKPGEEEVNETNPSQPPKENAFSNLGKKNTLSLQSATAEDDEVSTTVPFDQSPLTFDPKDYIPGLQREWAKQGNDATYSLLTRCFILINSTQSRIKIVDTLVNLLRTLIEGDPGSLLPAVWLATNSISPPYIDMELGLGGSAISKALKKVCGLDNAGLKTLYNKYGDAGDVAFEAKKRQSLTLKKPKPLTIKSVFECLVKVANAKGQGSQEVKQRLVERLVQDARGAEESRYIVRTLVQHLRIGAVKTTMLIALSRAFMLSKPAGAEFEIKDRTPLSKLSKQELAEVWSKGEELIKACFARRPNYNDIVPALLEIGISDELLIRCGLALHIPLRPMLGGITRDMGEMLTKLQGRDFSCEYKYDGQRAQVHCDAQGKVTIFSRHLEVMTDKYPDLVALVPQIRGEGVNSFIIEGEVVAVDRDSGELKPFQILANRARKDVVIQSVKVDVCLFSFDLMYLNGEELLDRPFRERRSLLRSLFVEIPNHFSWVKSLDATSMDGEAVSEFFKSATDMKCEGIMVKVLDNLPNPDLLESLDAEALPGGVADENSTPAPPTPSKKKSSKSSKANAAKDEDSSEKKNGSRRKALLSTYEPDKRLDSWLKVKKDYATTSDTIDLIPVGGWHGQGRKSAWWSPILLAARDPETGSLFAVTKCMSGFTDAFYKANKIKYAQDGENTLAQKPSYVEYVGHPDVWFEPQEVWEMAFADVTISPTYTAAIGLVHGEKGLSLRFPRFLKTREDKSLDEASTVDFLAALYRKQEARAPEAKANVEDEEEE
;
A
#
# COMPACT_ATOMS: atom_id res chain seq x y z
N MET A 1 36.64 -32.26 50.58
CA MET A 1 36.25 -33.49 51.29
C MET A 1 34.76 -33.66 51.07
N SER A 2 34.37 -34.46 50.07
CA SER A 2 33.97 -35.89 50.22
C SER A 2 32.51 -36.00 50.69
N THR A 3 31.52 -36.23 49.82
CA THR A 3 30.97 -37.56 49.42
C THR A 3 30.63 -38.46 50.63
N ASP A 4 29.35 -38.73 50.93
CA ASP A 4 28.57 -39.88 50.38
C ASP A 4 27.26 -40.19 51.17
N SER A 5 26.21 -40.54 50.40
CA SER A 5 25.02 -41.45 50.56
C SER A 5 24.55 -42.01 51.94
N PRO A 6 23.28 -42.51 52.14
CA PRO A 6 22.65 -43.55 51.29
C PRO A 6 21.08 -43.64 51.17
N ASN A 7 20.62 -43.97 49.96
CA ASN A 7 19.75 -45.13 49.58
C ASN A 7 18.51 -45.56 50.44
N LYS A 8 17.27 -45.53 49.86
CA LYS A 8 16.47 -46.71 49.43
C LYS A 8 14.96 -46.47 49.18
N ARG A 9 14.51 -47.04 48.04
CA ARG A 9 13.27 -47.82 47.76
C ARG A 9 11.92 -47.13 47.46
N ARG A 10 11.62 -47.19 46.14
CA ARG A 10 10.31 -47.27 45.46
C ARG A 10 9.41 -48.42 45.95
N ARG A 11 8.10 -48.16 46.10
CA ARG A 11 6.98 -49.06 45.71
C ARG A 11 5.71 -48.26 45.35
N LYS A 12 4.90 -48.87 44.48
CA LYS A 12 3.81 -48.37 43.62
C LYS A 12 2.45 -48.17 44.33
N ASN A 13 1.56 -47.40 43.70
CA ASN A 13 0.12 -47.67 43.45
C ASN A 13 -0.28 -46.81 42.23
N ASP A 14 -0.56 -47.35 41.04
CA ASP A 14 -1.82 -47.98 40.56
C ASP A 14 -3.05 -47.05 40.57
N PHE A 15 -3.28 -46.37 39.43
CA PHE A 15 -4.61 -45.91 39.03
C PHE A 15 -4.84 -46.21 37.53
N LYS A 16 -5.96 -46.87 37.25
CA LYS A 16 -6.40 -47.38 35.94
C LYS A 16 -6.86 -46.24 35.02
N ALA A 17 -6.42 -46.28 33.75
CA ALA A 17 -6.97 -45.45 32.67
C ALA A 17 -7.93 -46.26 31.79
N SER A 18 -9.12 -45.71 31.53
CA SER A 18 -10.13 -46.17 30.58
C SER A 18 -9.74 -45.85 29.12
N PRO A 19 -10.30 -46.55 28.11
CA PRO A 19 -9.63 -46.75 26.83
C PRO A 19 -10.08 -45.73 25.77
N GLN A 20 -9.18 -44.86 25.32
CA GLN A 20 -9.32 -44.19 24.03
C GLN A 20 -8.00 -44.29 23.24
N LYS A 21 -8.08 -44.95 22.08
CA LYS A 21 -6.96 -45.26 21.20
C LYS A 21 -6.43 -43.99 20.52
N VAL A 22 -5.16 -43.67 20.76
CA VAL A 22 -4.37 -42.75 19.96
C VAL A 22 -4.05 -43.45 18.62
N ARG A 23 -4.43 -42.83 17.50
CA ARG A 23 -4.27 -43.37 16.14
C ARG A 23 -2.83 -43.13 15.65
N SER A 24 -2.15 -44.20 15.25
CA SER A 24 -0.84 -44.17 14.59
C SER A 24 -0.96 -43.94 13.07
N LEU A 25 0.16 -43.53 12.46
CA LEU A 25 0.30 -43.12 11.05
C LEU A 25 -0.09 -44.20 10.01
N ASP A 26 -0.21 -45.46 10.40
CA ASP A 26 -0.56 -46.57 9.49
C ASP A 26 -2.04 -46.60 9.08
N TYR A 27 -2.89 -45.84 9.76
CA TYR A 27 -4.30 -45.67 9.38
C TYR A 27 -4.48 -44.74 8.16
N PHE A 28 -3.44 -43.99 7.75
CA PHE A 28 -3.52 -43.03 6.65
C PHE A 28 -3.24 -43.64 5.27
N PHE A 29 -2.56 -44.79 5.19
CA PHE A 29 -2.23 -45.45 3.92
C PHE A 29 -3.15 -46.63 3.57
N GLY A 30 -3.91 -47.16 4.53
CA GLY A 30 -4.75 -48.36 4.33
C GLY A 30 -6.09 -48.14 3.62
N LYS A 31 -6.47 -46.91 3.24
CA LYS A 31 -7.84 -46.62 2.74
C LYS A 31 -7.94 -46.31 1.24
N LYS A 32 -6.89 -46.60 0.46
CA LYS A 32 -6.91 -46.42 -1.01
C LYS A 32 -7.05 -47.73 -1.80
N GLN A 33 -7.22 -48.88 -1.16
CA GLN A 33 -7.22 -50.19 -1.84
C GLN A 33 -8.55 -50.96 -1.80
N ASP A 34 -9.57 -50.47 -1.10
CA ASP A 34 -10.86 -51.18 -0.94
C ASP A 34 -12.03 -50.61 -1.79
N ASN A 35 -11.75 -49.87 -2.86
CA ASN A 35 -12.81 -49.25 -3.67
C ASN A 35 -12.65 -49.45 -5.19
N PHE A 36 -12.21 -50.63 -5.62
CA PHE A 36 -12.44 -51.13 -6.98
C PHE A 36 -12.93 -52.57 -6.92
N GLY A 37 -14.17 -52.75 -7.32
CA GLY A 37 -14.91 -54.01 -7.27
C GLY A 37 -14.51 -55.03 -8.34
N ASN A 38 -14.93 -56.25 -8.05
CA ASN A 38 -15.05 -57.43 -8.90
C ASN A 38 -15.46 -57.13 -10.35
N GLY A 39 -14.82 -57.83 -11.29
CA GLY A 39 -15.28 -58.02 -12.67
C GLY A 39 -14.24 -58.72 -13.53
N GLN A 40 -14.41 -60.04 -13.71
CA GLN A 40 -13.63 -60.95 -14.56
C GLN A 40 -13.63 -60.52 -16.05
N ASP A 41 -12.50 -60.62 -16.78
CA ASP A 41 -12.20 -61.77 -17.66
C ASP A 41 -11.00 -61.56 -18.62
N SER A 42 -10.02 -62.47 -18.50
CA SER A 42 -9.28 -63.24 -19.51
C SER A 42 -8.49 -62.60 -20.69
N ARG A 43 -7.15 -62.77 -20.69
CA ARG A 43 -6.32 -63.66 -21.57
C ARG A 43 -4.87 -63.15 -21.72
N SER A 44 -3.90 -63.85 -21.10
CA SER A 44 -2.82 -64.68 -21.72
C SER A 44 -1.58 -63.84 -22.16
N THR A 45 -0.32 -64.10 -21.77
CA THR A 45 0.44 -65.35 -21.51
C THR A 45 1.75 -65.07 -20.74
N ASN A 46 2.17 -66.03 -19.89
CA ASN A 46 3.52 -66.57 -19.62
C ASN A 46 4.72 -65.98 -20.39
N ASP A 47 5.98 -66.03 -19.95
CA ASP A 47 6.71 -66.37 -18.71
C ASP A 47 8.19 -66.17 -19.10
N ARG A 48 9.04 -65.61 -18.21
CA ARG A 48 10.35 -66.16 -17.85
C ARG A 48 11.09 -65.23 -16.88
N ALA A 49 11.27 -65.77 -15.68
CA ALA A 49 11.99 -65.23 -14.54
C ALA A 49 13.52 -65.36 -14.67
N ALA A 50 14.25 -64.50 -13.93
CA ALA A 50 15.39 -64.79 -13.04
C ALA A 50 16.05 -63.45 -12.61
N GLN A 51 15.77 -62.97 -11.39
CA GLN A 51 16.65 -63.04 -10.20
C GLN A 51 17.95 -62.22 -10.30
N VAL A 52 18.02 -61.11 -9.54
CA VAL A 52 19.24 -60.71 -8.80
C VAL A 52 18.82 -60.19 -7.42
N SER A 53 19.63 -60.60 -6.45
CA SER A 53 19.45 -60.74 -5.01
C SER A 53 19.63 -59.48 -4.17
N ASN A 54 18.94 -59.48 -3.01
CA ASN A 54 19.29 -58.74 -1.80
C ASN A 54 20.74 -59.00 -1.38
N SER A 55 21.53 -57.94 -1.28
CA SER A 55 22.70 -57.88 -0.41
C SER A 55 23.06 -56.42 -0.13
N ASP A 56 22.43 -55.81 0.88
CA ASP A 56 22.99 -54.66 1.60
C ASP A 56 22.33 -54.52 2.99
N GLU A 57 21.94 -55.65 3.61
CA GLU A 57 21.66 -55.70 5.05
C GLU A 57 22.97 -56.01 5.78
N GLY A 58 23.63 -54.96 6.30
CA GLY A 58 24.78 -55.12 7.18
C GLY A 58 25.87 -54.05 7.09
N LEU A 59 25.72 -53.00 6.28
CA LEU A 59 26.68 -51.88 6.26
C LEU A 59 26.28 -50.82 7.28
N THR A 60 27.27 -50.28 7.99
CA THR A 60 27.05 -49.17 8.91
C THR A 60 26.71 -47.88 8.15
N ASP A 61 25.90 -46.99 8.74
CA ASP A 61 25.40 -45.77 8.09
C ASP A 61 26.51 -44.89 7.47
N GLU A 62 27.72 -44.93 8.04
CA GLU A 62 28.89 -44.20 7.55
C GLU A 62 29.46 -44.79 6.25
N GLU A 63 29.42 -46.11 6.09
CA GLU A 63 29.86 -46.80 4.87
C GLU A 63 28.84 -46.64 3.73
N LEU A 64 27.55 -46.64 4.08
CA LEU A 64 26.48 -46.35 3.12
C LEU A 64 26.56 -44.92 2.59
N ALA A 65 26.84 -43.95 3.48
CA ALA A 65 27.05 -42.56 3.11
C ALA A 65 28.28 -42.38 2.19
N ARG A 66 29.39 -43.08 2.46
CA ARG A 66 30.58 -43.06 1.57
C ARG A 66 30.31 -43.68 0.20
N LYS A 67 29.50 -44.74 0.12
CA LYS A 67 29.13 -45.39 -1.14
C LYS A 67 28.21 -44.50 -1.99
N LEU A 68 27.29 -43.79 -1.35
CA LEU A 68 26.44 -42.76 -1.99
C LEU A 68 27.24 -41.55 -2.46
N GLN A 69 28.19 -41.07 -1.64
CA GLN A 69 29.08 -39.98 -2.03
C GLN A 69 29.97 -40.37 -3.23
N ALA A 70 30.51 -41.60 -3.24
CA ALA A 70 31.30 -42.10 -4.35
C ALA A 70 30.49 -42.27 -5.64
N GLN A 71 29.20 -42.62 -5.55
CA GLN A 71 28.29 -42.67 -6.72
C GLN A 71 28.01 -41.27 -7.28
N TRP A 72 27.83 -40.25 -6.43
CA TRP A 72 27.68 -38.87 -6.88
C TRP A 72 28.96 -38.29 -7.48
N ASP A 73 30.12 -38.60 -6.90
CA ASP A 73 31.41 -38.17 -7.45
C ASP A 73 31.70 -38.81 -8.83
N GLU A 74 31.17 -40.02 -9.09
CA GLU A 74 31.27 -40.71 -10.40
C GLU A 74 30.27 -40.12 -11.43
N GLU A 75 29.08 -39.69 -11.00
CA GLU A 75 28.12 -38.95 -11.83
C GLU A 75 28.65 -37.54 -12.21
N ASP A 76 29.35 -36.86 -11.30
CA ASP A 76 29.98 -35.56 -11.60
C ASP A 76 31.20 -35.69 -12.54
N ARG A 77 31.94 -36.80 -12.47
CA ARG A 77 33.04 -37.13 -13.39
C ARG A 77 32.56 -37.50 -14.79
N THR A 78 31.41 -38.17 -14.91
CA THR A 78 30.83 -38.52 -16.22
C THR A 78 30.17 -37.32 -16.92
N THR A 79 29.79 -36.29 -16.16
CA THR A 79 29.18 -35.05 -16.70
C THR A 79 30.22 -34.00 -17.14
N SER A 80 31.49 -34.15 -16.74
CA SER A 80 32.59 -33.19 -17.03
C SER A 80 33.54 -33.57 -18.17
N ASN A 81 33.28 -34.65 -18.92
CA ASN A 81 34.10 -35.07 -20.07
C ASN A 81 33.37 -34.84 -21.41
N GLY A 82 33.44 -33.60 -21.90
CA GLY A 82 32.98 -33.23 -23.24
C GLY A 82 33.71 -31.99 -23.76
N ASN A 83 34.85 -32.21 -24.43
CA ASN A 83 35.68 -31.29 -25.24
C ASN A 83 36.68 -30.35 -24.54
N THR A 84 37.93 -30.83 -24.47
CA THR A 84 39.15 -30.07 -24.80
C THR A 84 39.65 -30.47 -26.20
N PRO A 85 40.48 -29.64 -26.86
CA PRO A 85 41.85 -30.11 -27.02
C PRO A 85 42.95 -29.08 -26.70
N SER A 86 44.02 -29.66 -26.16
CA SER A 86 45.37 -29.20 -25.83
C SER A 86 46.13 -28.45 -26.94
N HIS A 87 46.97 -27.46 -26.57
CA HIS A 87 48.44 -27.55 -26.37
C HIS A 87 49.12 -26.17 -26.53
N ASP A 88 49.89 -25.76 -25.51
CA ASP A 88 50.89 -24.66 -25.45
C ASP A 88 52.04 -24.79 -26.50
N PRO A 89 53.00 -23.84 -26.73
CA PRO A 89 53.48 -22.76 -25.84
C PRO A 89 53.97 -21.39 -26.43
N LYS A 90 54.15 -20.40 -25.53
CA LYS A 90 55.17 -19.30 -25.48
C LYS A 90 55.14 -18.15 -26.51
N VAL A 91 55.19 -16.90 -26.02
CA VAL A 91 56.38 -16.00 -25.97
C VAL A 91 56.01 -14.61 -25.39
N ASN A 92 56.79 -14.21 -24.36
CA ASN A 92 57.17 -12.88 -23.83
C ASN A 92 56.48 -11.56 -24.26
N GLY A 93 56.30 -10.69 -23.25
CA GLY A 93 56.61 -9.25 -23.37
C GLY A 93 55.63 -8.28 -22.72
N LYS A 94 55.89 -7.87 -21.47
CA LYS A 94 55.49 -6.56 -20.89
C LYS A 94 56.47 -5.47 -21.38
N PRO A 95 56.31 -4.17 -21.05
CA PRO A 95 55.13 -3.33 -20.84
C PRO A 95 55.26 -1.96 -21.58
N GLY A 96 54.27 -1.07 -21.46
CA GLY A 96 54.41 0.33 -21.88
C GLY A 96 53.24 1.20 -21.40
N GLU A 97 53.55 2.05 -20.43
CA GLU A 97 52.74 3.12 -19.86
C GLU A 97 52.35 4.16 -20.92
N GLU A 98 51.20 4.82 -20.76
CA GLU A 98 51.15 6.29 -20.57
C GLU A 98 49.73 6.83 -20.45
N GLU A 99 49.65 7.89 -19.68
CA GLU A 99 48.48 8.57 -19.13
C GLU A 99 47.76 9.51 -20.12
N VAL A 100 46.45 9.61 -19.91
CA VAL A 100 45.63 10.83 -19.74
C VAL A 100 46.01 12.11 -20.49
N ASN A 101 45.09 12.62 -21.32
CA ASN A 101 44.68 14.02 -21.19
C ASN A 101 43.28 14.34 -21.74
N GLU A 102 42.53 15.08 -20.93
CA GLU A 102 41.21 15.64 -21.19
C GLU A 102 41.25 16.75 -22.25
N THR A 103 40.14 16.98 -22.95
CA THR A 103 39.56 18.32 -23.16
C THR A 103 38.19 18.22 -23.85
N ASN A 104 37.17 18.80 -23.21
CA ASN A 104 35.88 19.19 -23.80
C ASN A 104 36.07 20.52 -24.56
N PRO A 105 35.25 20.92 -25.57
CA PRO A 105 33.87 21.31 -25.28
C PRO A 105 32.82 21.24 -26.44
N SER A 106 31.54 21.32 -26.02
CA SER A 106 30.41 22.05 -26.67
C SER A 106 29.89 21.70 -28.09
N GLN A 107 28.71 21.04 -28.11
CA GLN A 107 27.48 21.30 -28.91
C GLN A 107 27.50 21.27 -30.48
N PRO A 108 26.33 21.04 -31.13
CA PRO A 108 26.15 19.99 -32.15
C PRO A 108 26.11 20.49 -33.60
N PRO A 109 26.20 19.58 -34.59
CA PRO A 109 25.52 19.80 -35.87
C PRO A 109 24.77 18.57 -36.43
N LYS A 110 23.50 18.82 -36.76
CA LYS A 110 22.81 18.59 -38.05
C LYS A 110 22.96 17.26 -38.80
N GLU A 111 21.79 16.63 -38.99
CA GLU A 111 21.24 16.09 -40.24
C GLU A 111 22.16 15.26 -41.18
N ASN A 112 21.95 13.94 -41.09
CA ASN A 112 21.81 12.96 -42.18
C ASN A 112 22.32 13.37 -43.57
N ALA A 113 23.55 12.96 -43.89
CA ALA A 113 24.09 12.94 -45.24
C ALA A 113 24.54 11.52 -45.64
N PHE A 114 23.61 10.55 -45.69
CA PHE A 114 23.82 9.28 -46.39
C PHE A 114 22.49 8.73 -46.92
N SER A 115 21.88 9.45 -47.85
CA SER A 115 20.80 8.95 -48.70
C SER A 115 21.20 9.15 -50.16
N ASN A 116 22.17 8.36 -50.63
CA ASN A 116 22.31 8.03 -52.04
C ASN A 116 23.43 7.00 -52.23
N LEU A 117 23.05 5.73 -52.37
CA LEU A 117 23.74 4.75 -53.22
C LEU A 117 22.78 3.58 -53.48
N GLY A 118 22.57 3.32 -54.77
CA GLY A 118 21.49 2.50 -55.30
C GLY A 118 21.67 1.00 -55.16
N LYS A 119 20.53 0.33 -55.33
CA LYS A 119 20.29 -1.12 -55.32
C LYS A 119 21.29 -1.93 -56.17
N LYS A 120 21.91 -2.95 -55.57
CA LYS A 120 22.09 -4.28 -56.18
C LYS A 120 21.97 -5.37 -55.11
N ASN A 121 21.34 -6.47 -55.52
CA ASN A 121 20.92 -7.62 -54.73
C ASN A 121 22.00 -8.17 -53.79
N THR A 122 21.78 -7.99 -52.49
CA THR A 122 22.30 -8.88 -51.46
C THR A 122 21.10 -9.23 -50.60
N LEU A 123 20.73 -10.51 -50.54
CA LEU A 123 19.72 -11.03 -49.62
C LEU A 123 20.24 -10.80 -48.19
N SER A 124 19.95 -9.62 -47.63
CA SER A 124 20.13 -9.39 -46.21
C SER A 124 19.05 -10.19 -45.51
N LEU A 125 19.49 -11.13 -44.68
CA LEU A 125 18.67 -11.80 -43.68
C LEU A 125 18.19 -10.70 -42.73
N GLN A 126 17.08 -10.05 -43.11
CA GLN A 126 16.34 -9.17 -42.22
C GLN A 126 15.93 -10.07 -41.06
N SER A 127 16.62 -9.88 -39.94
CA SER A 127 16.10 -10.27 -38.64
C SER A 127 14.63 -9.84 -38.62
N ALA A 128 13.72 -10.80 -38.45
CA ALA A 128 12.29 -10.57 -38.29
C ALA A 128 12.02 -9.90 -36.93
N THR A 129 12.63 -8.74 -36.71
CA THR A 129 12.34 -7.83 -35.62
C THR A 129 11.00 -7.18 -35.94
N ALA A 130 9.96 -7.67 -35.25
CA ALA A 130 8.72 -6.96 -34.94
C ALA A 130 7.86 -6.48 -36.13
N GLU A 131 7.02 -7.36 -36.67
CA GLU A 131 5.61 -6.95 -36.86
C GLU A 131 4.91 -7.13 -35.50
N ASP A 132 5.25 -6.26 -34.55
CA ASP A 132 4.37 -5.95 -33.42
C ASP A 132 3.19 -5.13 -34.00
N ASP A 133 2.05 -5.03 -33.31
CA ASP A 133 0.92 -4.20 -33.77
C ASP A 133 1.39 -2.73 -33.95
N GLU A 134 1.88 -2.37 -35.14
CA GLU A 134 2.42 -1.04 -35.44
C GLU A 134 1.34 0.02 -35.23
N VAL A 135 0.09 -0.30 -35.54
CA VAL A 135 -1.05 0.61 -35.40
C VAL A 135 -1.31 0.95 -33.94
N SER A 136 -1.33 -0.06 -33.06
CA SER A 136 -1.51 0.17 -31.61
C SER A 136 -0.30 0.87 -30.98
N THR A 137 0.90 0.64 -31.51
CA THR A 137 2.16 1.23 -31.01
C THR A 137 2.39 2.67 -31.47
N THR A 138 1.81 3.05 -32.62
CA THR A 138 1.95 4.40 -33.21
C THR A 138 1.00 5.44 -32.63
N VAL A 139 -0.01 5.05 -31.83
CA VAL A 139 -0.96 6.01 -31.25
C VAL A 139 -0.24 6.97 -30.28
N PRO A 140 -0.29 8.30 -30.52
CA PRO A 140 0.40 9.29 -29.69
C PRO A 140 -0.50 9.74 -28.52
N PHE A 141 -0.63 8.89 -27.50
CA PHE A 141 -1.40 9.23 -26.30
C PHE A 141 -0.76 10.33 -25.45
N ASP A 142 0.50 10.69 -25.69
CA ASP A 142 1.27 11.71 -24.97
C ASP A 142 0.89 13.16 -25.35
N GLN A 143 0.09 13.34 -26.40
CA GLN A 143 -0.42 14.64 -26.81
C GLN A 143 -1.51 15.17 -25.87
N SER A 144 -1.77 16.48 -25.93
CA SER A 144 -2.87 17.08 -25.16
C SER A 144 -4.22 16.50 -25.59
N PRO A 145 -5.16 16.24 -24.67
CA PRO A 145 -6.49 15.75 -25.02
C PRO A 145 -7.27 16.71 -25.93
N LEU A 146 -6.92 18.00 -25.90
CA LEU A 146 -7.53 19.01 -26.75
C LEU A 146 -7.09 18.89 -28.22
N THR A 147 -5.88 18.39 -28.50
CA THR A 147 -5.35 18.21 -29.86
C THR A 147 -5.54 16.79 -30.39
N PHE A 148 -5.53 15.78 -29.51
CA PHE A 148 -5.67 14.37 -29.89
C PHE A 148 -7.10 13.98 -30.28
N ASP A 149 -7.35 13.59 -31.53
CA ASP A 149 -8.66 13.09 -31.97
C ASP A 149 -8.70 11.56 -32.08
N PRO A 150 -9.53 10.87 -31.26
CA PRO A 150 -9.70 9.43 -31.37
C PRO A 150 -10.15 8.98 -32.78
N LYS A 151 -10.96 9.78 -33.49
CA LYS A 151 -11.54 9.41 -34.78
C LYS A 151 -10.52 9.13 -35.88
N ASP A 152 -9.33 9.71 -35.79
CA ASP A 152 -8.26 9.51 -36.77
C ASP A 152 -7.64 8.11 -36.66
N TYR A 153 -7.66 7.52 -35.45
CA TYR A 153 -6.99 6.25 -35.15
C TYR A 153 -7.95 5.07 -35.01
N ILE A 154 -9.21 5.31 -34.62
CA ILE A 154 -10.24 4.28 -34.41
C ILE A 154 -10.45 3.38 -35.64
N PRO A 155 -10.56 3.88 -36.90
CA PRO A 155 -10.78 3.01 -38.05
C PRO A 155 -9.63 2.04 -38.32
N GLY A 156 -8.39 2.43 -37.99
CA GLY A 156 -7.22 1.56 -38.06
C GLY A 156 -7.27 0.47 -36.98
N LEU A 157 -7.57 0.86 -35.75
CA LEU A 157 -7.68 -0.05 -34.60
C LEU A 157 -8.84 -1.04 -34.76
N GLN A 158 -10.02 -0.59 -35.21
CA GLN A 158 -11.17 -1.46 -35.43
C GLN A 158 -10.92 -2.51 -36.52
N ARG A 159 -10.14 -2.19 -37.56
CA ARG A 159 -9.72 -3.19 -38.57
C ARG A 159 -8.83 -4.27 -37.97
N GLU A 160 -7.98 -3.93 -37.00
CA GLU A 160 -7.13 -4.88 -36.28
C GLU A 160 -7.95 -5.72 -35.30
N TRP A 161 -8.83 -5.09 -34.53
CA TRP A 161 -9.72 -5.76 -33.59
C TRP A 161 -10.70 -6.71 -34.29
N ALA A 162 -11.22 -6.33 -35.46
CA ALA A 162 -12.09 -7.18 -36.27
C ALA A 162 -11.42 -8.50 -36.70
N LYS A 163 -10.10 -8.50 -36.94
CA LYS A 163 -9.34 -9.72 -37.23
C LYS A 163 -9.19 -10.64 -36.01
N GLN A 164 -9.41 -10.11 -34.80
CA GLN A 164 -9.02 -10.74 -33.54
C GLN A 164 -10.20 -11.06 -32.61
N GLY A 165 -11.42 -10.69 -33.00
CA GLY A 165 -12.66 -10.98 -32.25
C GLY A 165 -13.46 -9.75 -31.83
N ASN A 166 -13.26 -8.59 -32.47
CA ASN A 166 -13.87 -7.28 -32.19
C ASN A 166 -13.49 -6.62 -30.86
N ASP A 167 -12.69 -7.27 -30.03
CA ASP A 167 -12.25 -6.72 -28.73
C ASP A 167 -10.95 -5.93 -28.83
N ALA A 168 -10.82 -4.90 -27.98
CA ALA A 168 -9.59 -4.12 -27.89
C ALA A 168 -8.38 -4.94 -27.42
N THR A 169 -7.24 -4.74 -28.10
CA THR A 169 -5.97 -5.41 -27.84
C THR A 169 -5.29 -4.90 -26.55
N TYR A 170 -4.60 -5.80 -25.83
CA TYR A 170 -3.83 -5.44 -24.64
C TYR A 170 -2.60 -4.58 -24.96
N SER A 171 -2.10 -4.65 -26.21
CA SER A 171 -1.03 -3.78 -26.72
C SER A 171 -1.36 -2.29 -26.56
N LEU A 172 -2.62 -1.89 -26.77
CA LEU A 172 -3.08 -0.49 -26.58
C LEU A 172 -2.86 -0.01 -25.14
N LEU A 173 -3.20 -0.86 -24.16
CA LEU A 173 -3.02 -0.57 -22.75
C LEU A 173 -1.53 -0.55 -22.36
N THR A 174 -0.74 -1.47 -22.92
CA THR A 174 0.71 -1.53 -22.75
C THR A 174 1.39 -0.26 -23.28
N ARG A 175 0.99 0.23 -24.45
CA ARG A 175 1.48 1.50 -25.03
C ARG A 175 1.22 2.68 -24.09
N CYS A 176 0.01 2.77 -23.54
CA CYS A 176 -0.33 3.79 -22.55
C CYS A 176 0.59 3.70 -21.32
N PHE A 177 0.81 2.50 -20.78
CA PHE A 177 1.69 2.32 -19.62
C PHE A 177 3.15 2.69 -19.88
N ILE A 178 3.68 2.42 -21.08
CA ILE A 178 5.03 2.84 -21.48
C ILE A 178 5.16 4.37 -21.48
N LEU A 179 4.20 5.07 -22.09
CA LEU A 179 4.19 6.53 -22.16
C LEU A 179 4.03 7.17 -20.77
N ILE A 180 3.25 6.53 -19.91
CA ILE A 180 3.12 6.96 -18.52
C ILE A 180 4.45 6.77 -17.76
N ASN A 181 5.12 5.63 -17.94
CA ASN A 181 6.38 5.34 -17.25
C ASN A 181 7.55 6.21 -17.76
N SER A 182 7.46 6.77 -18.97
CA SER A 182 8.48 7.67 -19.53
C SER A 182 8.36 9.11 -19.01
N THR A 183 7.28 9.46 -18.31
CA THR A 183 7.06 10.81 -17.78
C THR A 183 6.89 10.83 -16.27
N GLN A 184 7.38 11.91 -15.63
CA GLN A 184 7.17 12.17 -14.20
C GLN A 184 6.05 13.18 -13.95
N SER A 185 5.55 13.85 -15.01
CA SER A 185 4.52 14.89 -14.87
C SER A 185 3.15 14.25 -14.70
N ARG A 186 2.54 14.44 -13.52
CA ARG A 186 1.19 13.94 -13.23
C ARG A 186 0.14 14.43 -14.23
N ILE A 187 0.28 15.65 -14.75
CA ILE A 187 -0.64 16.21 -15.75
C ILE A 187 -0.56 15.41 -17.06
N LYS A 188 0.66 15.12 -17.54
CA LYS A 188 0.86 14.29 -18.74
C LYS A 188 0.32 12.87 -18.53
N ILE A 189 0.53 12.28 -17.35
CA ILE A 189 -0.03 10.96 -17.01
C ILE A 189 -1.57 10.97 -17.12
N VAL A 190 -2.23 12.01 -16.57
CA VAL A 190 -3.69 12.18 -16.69
C VAL A 190 -4.08 12.28 -18.16
N ASP A 191 -3.42 13.14 -18.93
CA ASP A 191 -3.73 13.38 -20.34
C ASP A 191 -3.60 12.10 -21.19
N THR A 192 -2.54 11.31 -20.95
CA THR A 192 -2.33 10.01 -21.60
C THR A 192 -3.40 8.99 -21.26
N LEU A 193 -3.84 8.95 -20.00
CA LEU A 193 -4.97 8.11 -19.59
C LEU A 193 -6.29 8.59 -20.22
N VAL A 194 -6.53 9.90 -20.27
CA VAL A 194 -7.72 10.48 -20.90
C VAL A 194 -7.79 10.06 -22.37
N ASN A 195 -6.69 10.19 -23.11
CA ASN A 195 -6.67 9.81 -24.53
C ASN A 195 -6.94 8.32 -24.74
N LEU A 196 -6.35 7.44 -23.92
CA LEU A 196 -6.65 6.01 -23.95
C LEU A 196 -8.15 5.74 -23.68
N LEU A 197 -8.70 6.31 -22.61
CA LEU A 197 -10.10 6.09 -22.23
C LEU A 197 -11.05 6.59 -23.31
N ARG A 198 -10.75 7.73 -23.94
CA ARG A 198 -11.53 8.27 -25.06
C ARG A 198 -11.53 7.34 -26.28
N THR A 199 -10.37 6.78 -26.63
CA THR A 199 -10.27 5.77 -27.70
C THR A 199 -11.09 4.53 -27.39
N LEU A 200 -11.15 4.09 -26.12
CA LEU A 200 -11.98 2.95 -25.71
C LEU A 200 -13.48 3.30 -25.70
N ILE A 201 -13.87 4.49 -25.23
CA ILE A 201 -15.27 4.95 -25.20
C ILE A 201 -15.87 5.00 -26.60
N GLU A 202 -15.12 5.50 -27.59
CA GLU A 202 -15.61 5.61 -28.97
C GLU A 202 -15.39 4.32 -29.78
N GLY A 203 -14.35 3.54 -29.47
CA GLY A 203 -13.95 2.36 -30.24
C GLY A 203 -14.59 1.04 -29.79
N ASP A 204 -14.50 0.70 -28.49
CA ASP A 204 -15.05 -0.52 -27.87
C ASP A 204 -15.42 -0.24 -26.39
N PRO A 205 -16.65 0.27 -26.15
CA PRO A 205 -17.12 0.58 -24.80
C PRO A 205 -17.07 -0.61 -23.84
N GLY A 206 -17.20 -1.84 -24.35
CA GLY A 206 -17.20 -3.06 -23.54
C GLY A 206 -15.83 -3.36 -22.90
N SER A 207 -14.74 -2.87 -23.49
CA SER A 207 -13.38 -3.03 -22.92
C SER A 207 -13.02 -1.94 -21.91
N LEU A 208 -13.84 -0.90 -21.75
CA LEU A 208 -13.56 0.23 -20.86
C LEU A 208 -13.46 -0.21 -19.39
N LEU A 209 -14.44 -0.98 -18.89
CA LEU A 209 -14.45 -1.44 -17.50
C LEU A 209 -13.25 -2.35 -17.17
N PRO A 210 -12.94 -3.40 -17.96
CA PRO A 210 -11.71 -4.18 -17.81
C PRO A 210 -10.43 -3.32 -17.85
N ALA A 211 -10.36 -2.32 -18.75
CA ALA A 211 -9.21 -1.44 -18.85
C ALA A 211 -9.01 -0.58 -17.59
N VAL A 212 -10.10 -0.04 -17.01
CA VAL A 212 -10.05 0.74 -15.76
C VAL A 212 -9.56 -0.14 -14.59
N TRP A 213 -10.03 -1.39 -14.49
CA TRP A 213 -9.56 -2.32 -13.48
C TRP A 213 -8.08 -2.67 -13.64
N LEU A 214 -7.64 -3.02 -14.85
CA LEU A 214 -6.24 -3.33 -15.14
C LEU A 214 -5.33 -2.13 -14.89
N ALA A 215 -5.73 -0.93 -15.29
CA ALA A 215 -4.95 0.29 -15.08
C ALA A 215 -4.90 0.74 -13.60
N THR A 216 -5.92 0.40 -12.79
CA THR A 216 -5.88 0.60 -11.33
C THR A 216 -5.21 -0.55 -10.59
N ASN A 217 -4.81 -1.61 -11.31
CA ASN A 217 -4.18 -2.81 -10.76
C ASN A 217 -5.02 -3.42 -9.63
N SER A 218 -6.33 -3.49 -9.86
CA SER A 218 -7.33 -4.11 -8.98
C SER A 218 -8.28 -4.92 -9.86
N ILE A 219 -8.85 -6.01 -9.35
CA ILE A 219 -9.75 -6.88 -10.14
C ILE A 219 -11.20 -6.73 -9.69
N SER A 220 -11.39 -6.32 -8.44
CA SER A 220 -12.66 -6.19 -7.75
C SER A 220 -12.54 -5.11 -6.68
N PRO A 221 -13.68 -4.58 -6.19
CA PRO A 221 -13.67 -3.70 -5.04
C PRO A 221 -13.22 -4.46 -3.77
N PRO A 222 -12.59 -3.78 -2.79
CA PRO A 222 -11.96 -4.45 -1.65
C PRO A 222 -12.91 -5.24 -0.72
N TYR A 223 -14.20 -4.92 -0.73
CA TYR A 223 -15.20 -5.63 0.07
C TYR A 223 -15.62 -6.97 -0.54
N ILE A 224 -15.16 -7.30 -1.75
CA ILE A 224 -15.33 -8.62 -2.36
C ILE A 224 -14.02 -9.38 -2.20
N ASP A 225 -14.03 -10.51 -1.47
CA ASP A 225 -12.86 -11.36 -1.16
C ASP A 225 -12.32 -12.11 -2.39
N MET A 226 -11.76 -11.33 -3.31
CA MET A 226 -11.15 -11.74 -4.57
C MET A 226 -9.70 -11.27 -4.61
N GLU A 227 -8.81 -12.11 -4.10
CA GLU A 227 -7.37 -11.92 -4.20
C GLU A 227 -6.78 -12.89 -5.22
N LEU A 228 -5.76 -12.44 -5.96
CA LEU A 228 -5.02 -13.33 -6.86
C LEU A 228 -4.42 -14.51 -6.09
N GLY A 229 -3.96 -14.26 -4.85
CA GLY A 229 -3.34 -15.28 -4.00
C GLY A 229 -2.10 -15.91 -4.65
N LEU A 230 -1.35 -15.11 -5.42
CA LEU A 230 -0.12 -15.51 -6.10
C LEU A 230 1.08 -15.10 -5.26
N GLY A 231 1.92 -16.06 -4.88
CA GLY A 231 3.22 -15.79 -4.29
C GLY A 231 4.27 -15.46 -5.35
N GLY A 232 5.34 -14.75 -4.97
CA GLY A 232 6.47 -14.46 -5.87
C GLY A 232 7.09 -15.73 -6.48
N SER A 233 7.02 -16.86 -5.77
CA SER A 233 7.49 -18.17 -6.25
C SER A 233 6.71 -18.67 -7.48
N ALA A 234 5.39 -18.42 -7.58
CA ALA A 234 4.59 -18.82 -8.73
C ALA A 234 5.02 -18.07 -10.00
N ILE A 235 5.31 -16.78 -9.86
CA ILE A 235 5.80 -15.93 -10.95
C ILE A 235 7.23 -16.33 -11.34
N SER A 236 8.10 -16.57 -10.36
CA SER A 236 9.45 -17.07 -10.63
C SER A 236 9.43 -18.42 -11.36
N LYS A 237 8.54 -19.35 -10.98
CA LYS A 237 8.38 -20.63 -11.68
C LYS A 237 7.89 -20.43 -13.11
N ALA A 238 6.91 -19.55 -13.33
CA ALA A 238 6.42 -19.23 -14.67
C ALA A 238 7.52 -18.62 -15.54
N LEU A 239 8.31 -17.69 -15.03
CA LEU A 239 9.43 -17.08 -15.75
C LEU A 239 10.53 -18.11 -16.08
N LYS A 240 10.87 -19.02 -15.15
CA LYS A 240 11.85 -20.09 -15.41
C LYS A 240 11.39 -21.00 -16.53
N LYS A 241 10.13 -21.45 -16.48
CA LYS A 241 9.58 -22.37 -17.47
C LYS A 241 9.38 -21.73 -18.84
N VAL A 242 8.83 -20.51 -18.88
CA VAL A 242 8.55 -19.82 -20.14
C VAL A 242 9.83 -19.27 -20.74
N CYS A 243 10.71 -18.64 -19.96
CA CYS A 243 11.91 -17.96 -20.48
C CYS A 243 13.20 -18.80 -20.44
N GLY A 244 13.16 -20.02 -19.91
CA GLY A 244 14.33 -20.91 -19.84
C GLY A 244 15.46 -20.39 -18.95
N LEU A 245 15.12 -19.70 -17.85
CA LEU A 245 16.09 -19.12 -16.92
C LEU A 245 16.44 -20.06 -15.76
N ASP A 246 17.71 -20.11 -15.39
CA ASP A 246 18.18 -20.77 -14.17
C ASP A 246 17.91 -19.93 -12.91
N ASN A 247 17.95 -20.58 -11.73
CA ASN A 247 17.76 -19.92 -10.43
C ASN A 247 18.77 -18.79 -10.20
N ALA A 248 20.04 -19.03 -10.53
CA ALA A 248 21.11 -18.04 -10.37
C ALA A 248 20.91 -16.86 -11.33
N GLY A 249 20.60 -17.12 -12.60
CA GLY A 249 20.31 -16.09 -13.59
C GLY A 249 19.13 -15.20 -13.20
N LEU A 250 18.05 -15.80 -12.68
CA LEU A 250 16.90 -15.04 -12.20
C LEU A 250 17.24 -14.15 -10.99
N LYS A 251 18.03 -14.66 -10.04
CA LYS A 251 18.48 -13.89 -8.87
C LYS A 251 19.36 -12.71 -9.29
N THR A 252 20.30 -12.92 -10.21
CA THR A 252 21.16 -11.84 -10.75
C THR A 252 20.34 -10.75 -11.44
N LEU A 253 19.34 -11.14 -12.26
CA LEU A 253 18.45 -10.16 -12.88
C LEU A 253 17.61 -9.41 -11.85
N TYR A 254 17.11 -10.11 -10.82
CA TYR A 254 16.32 -9.48 -9.77
C TYR A 254 17.15 -8.48 -8.95
N ASN A 255 18.40 -8.82 -8.60
CA ASN A 255 19.31 -7.93 -7.89
C ASN A 255 19.69 -6.69 -8.74
N LYS A 256 19.80 -6.86 -10.06
CA LYS A 256 20.13 -5.76 -10.97
C LYS A 256 18.98 -4.76 -11.16
N TYR A 257 17.75 -5.24 -11.37
CA TYR A 257 16.63 -4.38 -11.74
C TYR A 257 15.67 -4.07 -10.57
N GLY A 258 15.60 -4.92 -9.54
CA GLY A 258 14.68 -4.73 -8.40
C GLY A 258 13.20 -4.71 -8.79
N ASP A 259 12.86 -5.29 -9.94
CA ASP A 259 11.49 -5.39 -10.47
C ASP A 259 11.27 -6.71 -11.22
N ALA A 260 10.23 -7.45 -10.85
CA ALA A 260 9.86 -8.65 -11.59
C ALA A 260 9.42 -8.35 -13.03
N GLY A 261 8.83 -7.17 -13.27
CA GLY A 261 8.45 -6.74 -14.62
C GLY A 261 9.64 -6.55 -15.55
N ASP A 262 10.66 -5.83 -15.10
CA ASP A 262 11.86 -5.59 -15.92
C ASP A 262 12.70 -6.85 -16.09
N VAL A 263 12.70 -7.73 -15.08
CA VAL A 263 13.25 -9.08 -15.21
C VAL A 263 12.53 -9.86 -16.32
N ALA A 264 11.19 -9.81 -16.36
CA ALA A 264 10.40 -10.46 -17.40
C ALA A 264 10.65 -9.86 -18.80
N PHE A 265 10.85 -8.55 -18.89
CA PHE A 265 11.23 -7.87 -20.13
C PHE A 265 12.56 -8.39 -20.67
N GLU A 266 13.61 -8.40 -19.84
CA GLU A 266 14.95 -8.86 -20.24
C GLU A 266 14.95 -10.36 -20.54
N ALA A 267 14.20 -11.15 -19.76
CA ALA A 267 14.03 -12.58 -19.99
C ALA A 267 13.40 -12.87 -21.35
N LYS A 268 12.30 -12.18 -21.67
CA LYS A 268 11.58 -12.37 -22.94
C LYS A 268 12.37 -11.84 -24.14
N LYS A 269 13.12 -10.76 -23.98
CA LYS A 269 14.01 -10.20 -25.02
C LYS A 269 15.07 -11.22 -25.47
N ARG A 270 15.63 -12.00 -24.54
CA ARG A 270 16.59 -13.07 -24.83
C ARG A 270 15.97 -14.28 -25.54
N GLN A 271 14.64 -14.43 -25.46
CA GLN A 271 13.88 -15.59 -25.95
C GLN A 271 13.27 -15.39 -27.35
N SER A 272 13.58 -14.31 -28.07
CA SER A 272 12.88 -13.87 -29.30
C SER A 272 12.88 -14.84 -30.50
N LEU A 273 13.28 -16.11 -30.34
CA LEU A 273 13.19 -17.18 -31.33
C LEU A 273 12.08 -18.17 -30.95
N THR A 274 10.82 -17.81 -31.15
CA THR A 274 9.68 -18.74 -31.04
C THR A 274 9.06 -18.98 -32.43
N LEU A 275 9.08 -20.22 -32.92
CA LEU A 275 8.66 -20.58 -34.29
C LEU A 275 7.15 -20.38 -34.59
N LYS A 276 6.29 -20.24 -33.57
CA LYS A 276 4.84 -20.02 -33.73
C LYS A 276 4.37 -18.91 -32.80
N LYS A 277 3.85 -17.82 -33.37
CA LYS A 277 3.33 -16.67 -32.61
C LYS A 277 1.98 -17.04 -31.94
N PRO A 278 1.79 -16.77 -30.63
CA PRO A 278 0.52 -17.01 -29.95
C PRO A 278 -0.56 -16.02 -30.40
N LYS A 279 -1.84 -16.32 -30.11
CA LYS A 279 -2.97 -15.39 -30.34
C LYS A 279 -2.74 -14.09 -29.53
N PRO A 280 -3.02 -12.90 -30.06
CA PRO A 280 -2.82 -11.66 -29.32
C PRO A 280 -3.74 -11.60 -28.10
N LEU A 281 -3.24 -11.00 -27.03
CA LEU A 281 -4.00 -10.80 -25.80
C LEU A 281 -4.97 -9.64 -25.96
N THR A 282 -6.21 -9.83 -25.53
CA THR A 282 -7.24 -8.77 -25.46
C THR A 282 -7.38 -8.28 -24.02
N ILE A 283 -7.81 -7.03 -23.84
CA ILE A 283 -8.01 -6.44 -22.50
C ILE A 283 -9.01 -7.29 -21.69
N LYS A 284 -10.14 -7.68 -22.31
CA LYS A 284 -11.16 -8.56 -21.70
C LYS A 284 -10.57 -9.91 -21.32
N SER A 285 -9.83 -10.58 -22.22
CA SER A 285 -9.26 -11.89 -21.93
C SER A 285 -8.25 -11.87 -20.78
N VAL A 286 -7.44 -10.81 -20.67
CA VAL A 286 -6.47 -10.66 -19.56
C VAL A 286 -7.22 -10.49 -18.25
N PHE A 287 -8.22 -9.61 -18.22
CA PHE A 287 -9.05 -9.38 -17.02
C PHE A 287 -9.79 -10.65 -16.58
N GLU A 288 -10.46 -11.35 -17.51
CA GLU A 288 -11.13 -12.61 -17.21
C GLU A 288 -10.18 -13.70 -16.71
N CYS A 289 -8.96 -13.77 -17.26
CA CYS A 289 -7.94 -14.69 -16.77
C CYS A 289 -7.58 -14.39 -15.31
N LEU A 290 -7.39 -13.11 -14.96
CA LEU A 290 -7.13 -12.69 -13.58
C LEU A 290 -8.31 -13.01 -12.64
N VAL A 291 -9.56 -12.81 -13.10
CA VAL A 291 -10.76 -13.20 -12.36
C VAL A 291 -10.80 -14.71 -12.13
N LYS A 292 -10.48 -15.53 -13.15
CA LYS A 292 -10.38 -17.00 -13.03
C LYS A 292 -9.30 -17.42 -12.03
N VAL A 293 -8.15 -16.74 -12.04
CA VAL A 293 -7.07 -16.97 -11.06
C VAL A 293 -7.53 -16.64 -9.64
N ALA A 294 -8.25 -15.53 -9.44
CA ALA A 294 -8.75 -15.13 -8.12
C ALA A 294 -9.85 -16.09 -7.59
N ASN A 295 -10.72 -16.59 -8.47
CA ASN A 295 -11.81 -17.50 -8.11
C ASN A 295 -11.36 -18.95 -7.87
N ALA A 296 -10.15 -19.34 -8.31
CA ALA A 296 -9.62 -20.67 -8.04
C ALA A 296 -9.25 -20.84 -6.55
N LYS A 297 -10.11 -21.50 -5.78
CA LYS A 297 -9.93 -21.85 -4.36
C LYS A 297 -10.03 -23.38 -4.16
N GLY A 298 -9.39 -23.93 -3.12
CA GLY A 298 -9.46 -25.37 -2.78
C GLY A 298 -8.20 -26.19 -3.13
N GLN A 299 -8.25 -27.51 -2.95
CA GLN A 299 -7.12 -28.40 -3.31
C GLN A 299 -6.85 -28.40 -4.81
N GLY A 300 -5.58 -28.36 -5.21
CA GLY A 300 -5.16 -28.24 -6.61
C GLY A 300 -5.28 -26.84 -7.21
N SER A 301 -5.86 -25.87 -6.49
CA SER A 301 -6.00 -24.49 -6.98
C SER A 301 -4.66 -23.83 -7.34
N GLN A 302 -3.59 -24.09 -6.58
CA GLN A 302 -2.27 -23.53 -6.82
C GLN A 302 -1.69 -23.96 -8.18
N GLU A 303 -1.90 -25.22 -8.59
CA GLU A 303 -1.45 -25.70 -9.91
C GLU A 303 -2.26 -25.11 -11.05
N VAL A 304 -3.57 -24.90 -10.84
CA VAL A 304 -4.43 -24.23 -11.82
C VAL A 304 -3.99 -22.78 -12.00
N LYS A 305 -3.76 -22.06 -10.89
CA LYS A 305 -3.24 -20.69 -10.90
C LYS A 305 -1.89 -20.61 -11.62
N GLN A 306 -0.97 -21.53 -11.31
CA GLN A 306 0.33 -21.58 -11.96
C GLN A 306 0.19 -21.81 -13.48
N ARG A 307 -0.66 -22.75 -13.92
CA ARG A 307 -0.91 -23.01 -15.34
C ARG A 307 -1.51 -21.81 -16.08
N LEU A 308 -2.43 -21.09 -15.43
CA LEU A 308 -3.03 -19.87 -16.00
C LEU A 308 -2.00 -18.75 -16.15
N VAL A 309 -1.14 -18.55 -15.15
CA VAL A 309 -0.05 -17.56 -15.19
C VAL A 309 0.98 -17.92 -16.25
N GLU A 310 1.39 -19.19 -16.34
CA GLU A 310 2.31 -19.68 -17.37
C GLU A 310 1.76 -19.41 -18.78
N ARG A 311 0.48 -19.72 -19.01
CA ARG A 311 -0.20 -19.44 -20.28
C ARG A 311 -0.22 -17.95 -20.59
N LEU A 312 -0.55 -17.10 -19.62
CA LEU A 312 -0.63 -15.65 -19.81
C LEU A 312 0.74 -15.05 -20.20
N VAL A 313 1.83 -15.49 -19.56
CA VAL A 313 3.20 -15.04 -19.89
C VAL A 313 3.71 -15.63 -21.20
N GLN A 314 3.25 -16.82 -21.57
CA GLN A 314 3.54 -17.44 -22.86
C GLN A 314 2.85 -16.69 -24.01
N ASP A 315 1.56 -16.34 -23.84
CA ASP A 315 0.73 -15.68 -24.85
C ASP A 315 1.06 -14.18 -25.03
N ALA A 316 1.78 -13.57 -24.07
CA ALA A 316 2.26 -12.20 -24.16
C ALA A 316 3.19 -12.00 -25.37
N ARG A 317 2.82 -11.06 -26.24
CA ARG A 317 3.57 -10.68 -27.44
C ARG A 317 4.53 -9.54 -27.10
N GLY A 318 5.79 -9.72 -27.49
CA GLY A 318 6.85 -8.75 -27.20
C GLY A 318 7.27 -8.72 -25.73
N ALA A 319 8.38 -8.03 -25.48
CA ALA A 319 8.94 -7.91 -24.14
C ALA A 319 8.12 -6.95 -23.24
N GLU A 320 7.46 -5.96 -23.84
CA GLU A 320 6.68 -4.95 -23.10
C GLU A 320 5.37 -5.50 -22.52
N GLU A 321 4.60 -6.31 -23.26
CA GLU A 321 3.39 -6.93 -22.69
C GLU A 321 3.74 -7.83 -21.50
N SER A 322 4.82 -8.61 -21.63
CA SER A 322 5.33 -9.47 -20.55
C SER A 322 5.69 -8.66 -19.29
N ARG A 323 6.32 -7.49 -19.46
CA ARG A 323 6.65 -6.56 -18.36
C ARG A 323 5.41 -6.18 -17.56
N TYR A 324 4.36 -5.70 -18.23
CA TYR A 324 3.16 -5.20 -17.54
C TYR A 324 2.24 -6.29 -17.04
N ILE A 325 2.19 -7.45 -17.71
CA ILE A 325 1.50 -8.64 -17.19
C ILE A 325 2.14 -9.08 -15.88
N VAL A 326 3.46 -9.24 -15.83
CA VAL A 326 4.15 -9.65 -14.61
C VAL A 326 3.99 -8.59 -13.50
N ARG A 327 4.06 -7.30 -13.83
CA ARG A 327 3.75 -6.24 -12.86
C ARG A 327 2.31 -6.28 -12.33
N THR A 328 1.34 -6.63 -13.17
CA THR A 328 -0.06 -6.82 -12.77
C THR A 328 -0.21 -8.04 -11.85
N LEU A 329 0.49 -9.15 -12.15
CA LEU A 329 0.48 -10.36 -11.33
C LEU A 329 1.13 -10.16 -9.96
N VAL A 330 2.19 -9.35 -9.87
CA VAL A 330 2.82 -8.92 -8.61
C VAL A 330 1.97 -7.88 -7.87
N GLN A 331 0.91 -7.36 -8.49
CA GLN A 331 0.11 -6.24 -7.99
C GLN A 331 0.92 -4.96 -7.76
N HIS A 332 1.95 -4.74 -8.58
CA HIS A 332 2.79 -3.54 -8.55
C HIS A 332 3.03 -3.03 -9.97
N LEU A 333 2.03 -2.32 -10.52
CA LEU A 333 2.05 -1.83 -11.91
C LEU A 333 3.08 -0.72 -12.18
N ARG A 334 3.46 0.05 -11.14
CA ARG A 334 4.50 1.11 -11.17
C ARG A 334 4.30 2.24 -12.18
N ILE A 335 3.11 2.39 -12.73
CA ILE A 335 2.78 3.46 -13.69
C ILE A 335 2.56 4.84 -13.02
N GLY A 336 2.77 5.00 -11.71
CA GLY A 336 2.51 6.29 -11.03
C GLY A 336 1.05 6.79 -11.06
N ALA A 337 0.15 6.08 -11.75
CA ALA A 337 -1.27 6.33 -11.80
C ALA A 337 -1.93 5.82 -10.52
N VAL A 338 -2.39 6.76 -9.69
CA VAL A 338 -3.14 6.47 -8.46
C VAL A 338 -4.63 6.36 -8.83
N LYS A 339 -5.44 5.66 -8.01
CA LYS A 339 -6.91 5.59 -8.15
C LYS A 339 -7.54 6.97 -8.42
N THR A 340 -7.10 8.01 -7.71
CA THR A 340 -7.54 9.41 -7.93
C THR A 340 -7.23 9.92 -9.33
N THR A 341 -6.05 9.60 -9.88
CA THR A 341 -5.65 9.98 -11.25
C THR A 341 -6.56 9.30 -12.28
N MET A 342 -6.94 8.05 -12.05
CA MET A 342 -7.91 7.35 -12.91
C MET A 342 -9.30 8.00 -12.87
N LEU A 343 -9.79 8.38 -11.69
CA LEU A 343 -11.09 9.09 -11.56
C LEU A 343 -11.08 10.44 -12.30
N ILE A 344 -9.97 11.17 -12.21
CA ILE A 344 -9.78 12.42 -12.95
C ILE A 344 -9.78 12.16 -14.46
N ALA A 345 -9.07 11.13 -14.90
CA ALA A 345 -9.00 10.76 -16.31
C ALA A 345 -10.37 10.32 -16.84
N LEU A 346 -11.13 9.54 -16.06
CA LEU A 346 -12.49 9.12 -16.39
C LEU A 346 -13.42 10.33 -16.55
N SER A 347 -13.36 11.27 -15.60
CA SER A 347 -14.12 12.53 -15.68
C SER A 347 -13.81 13.29 -16.97
N ARG A 348 -12.54 13.60 -17.22
CA ARG A 348 -12.16 14.36 -18.41
C ARG A 348 -12.46 13.61 -19.71
N ALA A 349 -12.38 12.27 -19.73
CA ALA A 349 -12.70 11.47 -20.90
C ALA A 349 -14.19 11.55 -21.25
N PHE A 350 -15.10 11.38 -20.29
CA PHE A 350 -16.55 11.48 -20.51
C PHE A 350 -17.03 12.90 -20.80
N MET A 351 -16.27 13.93 -20.41
CA MET A 351 -16.55 15.32 -20.83
C MET A 351 -16.16 15.62 -22.28
N LEU A 352 -15.32 14.80 -22.90
CA LEU A 352 -14.73 15.03 -24.24
C LEU A 352 -15.17 14.00 -25.29
N SER A 353 -15.69 12.84 -24.87
CA SER A 353 -16.04 11.73 -25.75
C SER A 353 -17.30 11.02 -25.24
N LYS A 354 -18.08 10.45 -26.16
CA LYS A 354 -19.30 9.69 -25.86
C LYS A 354 -19.35 8.39 -26.65
N PRO A 355 -20.02 7.33 -26.13
CA PRO A 355 -20.26 6.12 -26.89
C PRO A 355 -21.28 6.35 -28.01
N ALA A 356 -21.21 5.51 -29.05
CA ALA A 356 -22.14 5.56 -30.18
C ALA A 356 -23.56 5.19 -29.71
N GLY A 357 -24.44 6.18 -29.58
CA GLY A 357 -25.84 6.01 -29.15
C GLY A 357 -26.23 6.73 -27.86
N ALA A 358 -25.32 7.40 -27.16
CA ALA A 358 -25.66 8.16 -25.96
C ALA A 358 -26.15 9.60 -26.25
N GLU A 359 -27.14 10.02 -25.44
CA GLU A 359 -27.85 11.31 -25.58
C GLU A 359 -27.20 12.47 -24.80
N PHE A 360 -26.22 12.22 -23.94
CA PHE A 360 -25.63 13.28 -23.10
C PHE A 360 -24.70 14.25 -23.88
N GLU A 361 -24.65 15.49 -23.39
CA GLU A 361 -23.86 16.58 -23.99
C GLU A 361 -22.35 16.41 -23.75
N ILE A 362 -21.55 16.68 -24.79
CA ILE A 362 -20.08 16.73 -24.71
C ILE A 362 -19.64 18.19 -24.76
N LYS A 363 -18.55 18.53 -24.08
CA LYS A 363 -17.94 19.85 -24.23
C LYS A 363 -17.10 19.93 -25.49
N ASP A 364 -17.43 20.89 -26.36
CA ASP A 364 -16.69 21.13 -27.59
C ASP A 364 -15.23 21.54 -27.33
N ARG A 365 -14.33 21.02 -28.16
CA ARG A 365 -12.87 21.19 -28.01
C ARG A 365 -12.39 22.58 -28.43
N THR A 366 -13.12 23.24 -29.33
CA THR A 366 -12.78 24.55 -29.91
C THR A 366 -12.99 25.75 -28.97
N PRO A 367 -14.02 25.82 -28.10
CA PRO A 367 -14.07 26.82 -27.05
C PRO A 367 -13.07 26.52 -25.92
N LEU A 368 -12.87 25.24 -25.59
CA LEU A 368 -11.96 24.83 -24.51
C LEU A 368 -10.49 25.17 -24.78
N SER A 369 -10.05 25.13 -26.04
CA SER A 369 -8.67 25.48 -26.42
C SER A 369 -8.37 26.98 -26.36
N LYS A 370 -9.40 27.84 -26.32
CA LYS A 370 -9.28 29.30 -26.24
C LYS A 370 -9.25 29.83 -24.80
N LEU A 371 -9.66 29.00 -23.83
CA LEU A 371 -9.72 29.38 -22.42
C LEU A 371 -8.32 29.43 -21.79
N SER A 372 -8.17 30.27 -20.77
CA SER A 372 -6.97 30.29 -19.95
C SER A 372 -6.84 28.99 -19.13
N LYS A 373 -5.61 28.67 -18.69
CA LYS A 373 -5.36 27.46 -17.89
C LYS A 373 -6.16 27.42 -16.57
N GLN A 374 -6.50 28.58 -16.01
CA GLN A 374 -7.26 28.69 -14.75
C GLN A 374 -8.75 28.38 -14.98
N GLU A 375 -9.36 29.00 -15.98
CA GLU A 375 -10.75 28.72 -16.36
C GLU A 375 -10.93 27.26 -16.76
N LEU A 376 -9.97 26.71 -17.51
CA LEU A 376 -9.98 25.31 -17.90
C LEU A 376 -9.95 24.39 -16.66
N ALA A 377 -9.15 24.72 -15.64
CA ALA A 377 -9.09 23.95 -14.40
C ALA A 377 -10.41 24.01 -13.61
N GLU A 378 -11.09 25.16 -13.56
CA GLU A 378 -12.39 25.30 -12.91
C GLU A 378 -13.47 24.46 -13.61
N VAL A 379 -13.44 24.43 -14.94
CA VAL A 379 -14.34 23.59 -15.75
C VAL A 379 -14.16 22.11 -15.44
N TRP A 380 -12.91 21.64 -15.33
CA TRP A 380 -12.62 20.25 -14.96
C TRP A 380 -12.96 19.94 -13.50
N SER A 381 -12.74 20.90 -12.58
CA SER A 381 -12.88 20.68 -11.14
C SER A 381 -14.27 20.18 -10.75
N LYS A 382 -15.33 20.77 -11.33
CA LYS A 382 -16.72 20.38 -11.03
C LYS A 382 -17.00 18.91 -11.35
N GLY A 383 -16.63 18.47 -12.56
CA GLY A 383 -16.82 17.08 -12.99
C GLY A 383 -15.91 16.11 -12.24
N GLU A 384 -14.68 16.53 -11.93
CA GLU A 384 -13.74 15.71 -11.17
C GLU A 384 -14.20 15.50 -9.71
N GLU A 385 -14.74 16.53 -9.07
CA GLU A 385 -15.27 16.45 -7.70
C GLU A 385 -16.50 15.56 -7.63
N LEU A 386 -17.40 15.64 -8.61
CA LEU A 386 -18.59 14.80 -8.67
C LEU A 386 -18.24 13.30 -8.77
N ILE A 387 -17.34 12.90 -9.69
CA ILE A 387 -16.92 11.49 -9.80
C ILE A 387 -16.15 11.04 -8.56
N LYS A 388 -15.30 11.89 -7.98
CA LYS A 388 -14.61 11.58 -6.71
C LYS A 388 -15.61 11.37 -5.58
N ALA A 389 -16.64 12.20 -5.47
CA ALA A 389 -17.69 12.06 -4.47
C ALA A 389 -18.49 10.76 -4.66
N CYS A 390 -18.90 10.45 -5.89
CA CYS A 390 -19.59 9.18 -6.22
C CYS A 390 -18.73 7.97 -5.85
N PHE A 391 -17.46 7.97 -6.25
CA PHE A 391 -16.54 6.87 -5.93
C PHE A 391 -16.23 6.77 -4.43
N ALA A 392 -16.23 7.88 -3.70
CA ALA A 392 -15.97 7.87 -2.27
C ALA A 392 -17.17 7.34 -1.48
N ARG A 393 -18.41 7.61 -1.93
CA ARG A 393 -19.66 7.04 -1.37
C ARG A 393 -19.81 5.55 -1.76
N ARG A 394 -19.53 5.22 -3.03
CA ARG A 394 -19.66 3.88 -3.60
C ARG A 394 -18.40 3.48 -4.39
N PRO A 395 -17.37 2.91 -3.75
CA PRO A 395 -16.06 2.63 -4.36
C PRO A 395 -16.08 1.38 -5.25
N ASN A 396 -16.89 1.38 -6.31
CA ASN A 396 -17.04 0.29 -7.26
C ASN A 396 -17.11 0.77 -8.71
N TYR A 397 -16.12 0.39 -9.53
CA TYR A 397 -16.12 0.72 -10.96
C TYR A 397 -17.20 -0.03 -11.76
N ASN A 398 -17.65 -1.20 -11.29
CA ASN A 398 -18.72 -1.96 -11.96
C ASN A 398 -20.06 -1.22 -11.93
N ASP A 399 -20.24 -0.28 -11.00
CA ASP A 399 -21.46 0.53 -10.90
C ASP A 399 -21.26 1.87 -11.61
N ILE A 400 -20.09 2.50 -11.43
CA ILE A 400 -19.80 3.84 -11.94
C ILE A 400 -19.59 3.85 -13.45
N VAL A 401 -18.86 2.89 -14.01
CA VAL A 401 -18.54 2.91 -15.45
C VAL A 401 -19.78 2.69 -16.32
N PRO A 402 -20.67 1.71 -16.04
CA PRO A 402 -21.93 1.59 -16.77
C PRO A 402 -22.83 2.81 -16.62
N ALA A 403 -22.95 3.36 -15.41
CA ALA A 403 -23.72 4.58 -15.20
C ALA A 403 -23.18 5.74 -16.06
N LEU A 404 -21.86 5.96 -16.09
CA LEU A 404 -21.24 6.98 -16.93
C LEU A 404 -21.44 6.74 -18.43
N LEU A 405 -21.49 5.49 -18.88
CA LEU A 405 -21.78 5.15 -20.28
C LEU A 405 -23.22 5.50 -20.69
N GLU A 406 -24.16 5.46 -19.76
CA GLU A 406 -25.58 5.78 -19.99
C GLU A 406 -25.87 7.29 -19.88
N ILE A 407 -25.53 7.90 -18.75
CA ILE A 407 -25.94 9.27 -18.39
C ILE A 407 -24.84 10.32 -18.56
N GLY A 408 -23.57 9.92 -18.71
CA GLY A 408 -22.45 10.84 -18.71
C GLY A 408 -22.19 11.49 -17.34
N ILE A 409 -21.65 12.71 -17.33
CA ILE A 409 -21.38 13.46 -16.09
C ILE A 409 -22.55 14.40 -15.81
N SER A 410 -23.43 13.97 -14.90
CA SER A 410 -24.56 14.72 -14.39
C SER A 410 -24.74 14.51 -12.89
N ASP A 411 -25.49 15.39 -12.23
CA ASP A 411 -25.80 15.29 -10.80
C ASP A 411 -26.63 14.03 -10.49
N GLU A 412 -27.31 13.44 -11.49
CA GLU A 412 -28.02 12.17 -11.37
C GLU A 412 -27.09 11.00 -11.03
N LEU A 413 -25.79 11.11 -11.32
CA LEU A 413 -24.80 10.10 -10.95
C LEU A 413 -24.70 9.95 -9.42
N LEU A 414 -24.88 11.04 -8.65
CA LEU A 414 -24.88 10.97 -7.19
C LEU A 414 -26.09 10.21 -6.65
N ILE A 415 -27.21 10.19 -7.38
CA ILE A 415 -28.42 9.45 -6.99
C ILE A 415 -28.24 7.96 -7.30
N ARG A 416 -27.74 7.61 -8.50
CA ARG A 416 -27.53 6.20 -8.91
C ARG A 416 -26.32 5.55 -8.21
N CYS A 417 -25.27 6.33 -7.97
CA CYS A 417 -24.04 5.90 -7.31
C CYS A 417 -23.88 6.57 -5.93
N GLY A 418 -25.00 6.78 -5.23
CA GLY A 418 -25.05 7.31 -3.87
C GLY A 418 -24.68 6.28 -2.80
N LEU A 419 -24.98 6.61 -1.54
CA LEU A 419 -24.73 5.72 -0.42
C LEU A 419 -25.67 4.52 -0.48
N ALA A 420 -25.13 3.31 -0.28
CA ALA A 420 -25.91 2.09 -0.28
C ALA A 420 -25.57 1.25 0.95
N LEU A 421 -26.59 0.69 1.60
CA LEU A 421 -26.40 -0.24 2.70
C LEU A 421 -25.62 -1.47 2.22
N HIS A 422 -24.77 -2.01 3.09
CA HIS A 422 -23.83 -3.11 2.79
C HIS A 422 -22.82 -2.85 1.67
N ILE A 423 -22.67 -1.61 1.21
CA ILE A 423 -21.55 -1.18 0.39
C ILE A 423 -20.77 -0.13 1.18
N PRO A 424 -19.49 -0.37 1.52
CA PRO A 424 -18.76 0.53 2.38
C PRO A 424 -18.41 1.83 1.67
N LEU A 425 -18.51 2.93 2.39
CA LEU A 425 -18.00 4.22 1.94
C LEU A 425 -16.57 4.42 2.40
N ARG A 426 -15.82 5.25 1.68
CA ARG A 426 -14.45 5.57 2.06
C ARG A 426 -14.40 6.39 3.36
N PRO A 427 -13.58 6.00 4.33
CA PRO A 427 -13.50 6.72 5.59
C PRO A 427 -12.94 8.13 5.42
N MET A 428 -13.44 9.07 6.22
CA MET A 428 -12.86 10.40 6.34
C MET A 428 -11.49 10.32 7.05
N LEU A 429 -10.51 11.09 6.57
CA LEU A 429 -9.12 11.02 7.05
C LEU A 429 -8.70 12.31 7.75
N GLY A 430 -8.06 12.18 8.91
CA GLY A 430 -7.50 13.32 9.63
C GLY A 430 -6.14 13.78 9.10
N GLY A 431 -5.97 15.10 8.99
CA GLY A 431 -4.70 15.81 8.82
C GLY A 431 -3.73 15.51 9.96
N ILE A 432 -2.42 15.51 9.67
CA ILE A 432 -1.38 15.35 10.70
C ILE A 432 -1.05 16.74 11.22
N THR A 433 -0.96 16.85 12.55
CA THR A 433 -0.47 18.05 13.22
C THR A 433 0.64 17.66 14.18
N ARG A 434 1.72 18.43 14.22
CA ARG A 434 2.89 18.12 15.04
C ARG A 434 2.85 18.79 16.41
N ASP A 435 2.16 19.92 16.49
CA ASP A 435 2.13 20.76 17.68
C ASP A 435 0.72 21.28 18.00
N MET A 436 0.45 21.50 19.28
CA MET A 436 -0.82 22.03 19.76
C MET A 436 -1.05 23.47 19.29
N GLY A 437 0.00 24.30 19.21
CA GLY A 437 -0.13 25.66 18.67
C GLY A 437 -0.48 25.66 17.18
N GLU A 438 0.12 24.75 16.41
CA GLU A 438 -0.23 24.53 14.99
C GLU A 438 -1.70 24.08 14.84
N MET A 439 -2.18 23.22 15.75
CA MET A 439 -3.56 22.76 15.78
C MET A 439 -4.54 23.92 15.96
N LEU A 440 -4.35 24.76 16.97
CA LEU A 440 -5.22 25.90 17.26
C LEU A 440 -5.21 26.91 16.10
N THR A 441 -4.04 27.16 15.51
CA THR A 441 -3.90 28.03 14.32
C THR A 441 -4.69 27.49 13.13
N LYS A 442 -4.71 26.17 12.92
CA LYS A 442 -5.47 25.54 11.84
C LYS A 442 -6.98 25.62 12.05
N LEU A 443 -7.44 25.62 13.31
CA LEU A 443 -8.87 25.60 13.66
C LEU A 443 -9.54 26.99 13.59
N GLN A 444 -8.76 28.07 13.47
CA GLN A 444 -9.25 29.43 13.19
C GLN A 444 -10.34 29.94 14.16
N GLY A 445 -10.22 29.64 15.46
CA GLY A 445 -11.21 30.11 16.44
C GLY A 445 -12.58 29.42 16.34
N ARG A 446 -12.68 28.26 15.70
CA ARG A 446 -13.93 27.48 15.65
C ARG A 446 -14.04 26.55 16.85
N ASP A 447 -15.26 26.22 17.22
CA ASP A 447 -15.54 25.20 18.22
C ASP A 447 -15.16 23.81 17.69
N PHE A 448 -14.47 23.04 18.53
CA PHE A 448 -14.02 21.69 18.17
C PHE A 448 -14.25 20.70 19.32
N SER A 449 -14.30 19.43 18.96
CA SER A 449 -14.32 18.32 19.91
C SER A 449 -13.00 17.56 19.83
N CYS A 450 -12.38 17.37 20.99
CA CYS A 450 -11.23 16.51 21.21
C CYS A 450 -11.72 15.13 21.64
N GLU A 451 -11.39 14.12 20.86
CA GLU A 451 -11.77 12.73 21.08
C GLU A 451 -10.54 11.85 21.33
N TYR A 452 -10.65 10.85 22.19
CA TYR A 452 -9.58 9.88 22.37
C TYR A 452 -9.28 9.14 21.08
N LYS A 453 -8.00 9.10 20.71
CA LYS A 453 -7.53 8.33 19.57
C LYS A 453 -7.13 6.92 20.03
N TYR A 454 -8.11 6.04 20.09
CA TYR A 454 -7.89 4.64 20.44
C TYR A 454 -6.93 3.91 19.48
N ASP A 455 -6.12 2.99 20.00
CA ASP A 455 -5.23 2.10 19.23
C ASP A 455 -5.95 0.77 18.92
N GLY A 456 -6.84 0.82 17.93
CA GLY A 456 -7.68 -0.31 17.56
C GLY A 456 -7.74 -0.56 16.05
N GLN A 457 -8.83 -1.19 15.63
CA GLN A 457 -9.17 -1.35 14.23
C GLN A 457 -10.47 -0.61 13.91
N ARG A 458 -10.38 0.45 13.10
CA ARG A 458 -11.53 1.18 12.58
C ARG A 458 -12.52 0.22 11.91
N ALA A 459 -13.78 0.32 12.34
CA ALA A 459 -14.89 -0.48 11.88
C ALA A 459 -16.05 0.43 11.44
N GLN A 460 -16.52 0.18 10.23
CA GLN A 460 -17.72 0.78 9.68
C GLN A 460 -18.83 -0.27 9.72
N VAL A 461 -19.85 -0.06 10.55
CA VAL A 461 -20.91 -1.04 10.80
C VAL A 461 -22.16 -0.60 10.07
N HIS A 462 -22.61 -1.43 9.13
CA HIS A 462 -23.86 -1.23 8.39
C HIS A 462 -24.91 -2.19 8.92
N CYS A 463 -26.12 -1.67 9.07
CA CYS A 463 -27.26 -2.46 9.43
C CYS A 463 -28.47 -2.11 8.56
N ASP A 464 -29.15 -3.12 8.03
CA ASP A 464 -30.43 -2.95 7.34
C ASP A 464 -31.64 -3.13 8.26
N ALA A 465 -32.82 -2.83 7.72
CA ALA A 465 -34.11 -3.04 8.38
C ALA A 465 -34.47 -4.52 8.59
N GLN A 466 -33.82 -5.44 7.84
CA GLN A 466 -34.01 -6.89 7.99
C GLN A 466 -33.16 -7.47 9.14
N GLY A 467 -32.27 -6.67 9.73
CA GLY A 467 -31.37 -7.09 10.79
C GLY A 467 -30.04 -7.67 10.31
N LYS A 468 -29.74 -7.64 9.01
CA LYS A 468 -28.43 -8.02 8.48
C LYS A 468 -27.39 -6.98 8.88
N VAL A 469 -26.26 -7.45 9.37
CA VAL A 469 -25.13 -6.62 9.80
C VAL A 469 -23.92 -6.93 8.95
N THR A 470 -23.24 -5.90 8.47
CA THR A 470 -21.93 -6.06 7.81
C THR A 470 -20.95 -5.05 8.37
N ILE A 471 -19.74 -5.53 8.69
CA ILE A 471 -18.68 -4.71 9.27
C ILE A 471 -17.55 -4.59 8.25
N PHE A 472 -17.09 -3.38 7.99
CA PHE A 472 -16.03 -3.09 7.04
C PHE A 472 -14.81 -2.46 7.72
N SER A 473 -13.63 -2.80 7.21
CA SER A 473 -12.35 -2.25 7.69
C SER A 473 -12.09 -0.85 7.12
N ARG A 474 -11.06 -0.17 7.64
CA ARG A 474 -10.53 1.07 7.04
C ARG A 474 -10.22 0.92 5.54
N HIS A 475 -9.79 -0.26 5.11
CA HIS A 475 -9.48 -0.57 3.71
C HIS A 475 -10.65 -1.15 2.94
N LEU A 476 -11.86 -1.08 3.52
CA LEU A 476 -13.13 -1.56 2.97
C LEU A 476 -13.20 -3.09 2.85
N GLU A 477 -12.38 -3.83 3.58
CA GLU A 477 -12.46 -5.30 3.63
C GLU A 477 -13.60 -5.72 4.55
N VAL A 478 -14.31 -6.80 4.20
CA VAL A 478 -15.37 -7.36 5.06
C VAL A 478 -14.73 -8.03 6.28
N MET A 479 -15.17 -7.61 7.46
CA MET A 479 -14.73 -8.13 8.77
C MET A 479 -15.87 -8.76 9.58
N THR A 480 -17.03 -8.98 8.98
CA THR A 480 -18.20 -9.56 9.66
C THR A 480 -17.87 -10.90 10.33
N ASP A 481 -17.16 -11.79 9.64
CA ASP A 481 -16.80 -13.13 10.17
C ASP A 481 -15.70 -13.08 11.25
N LYS A 482 -14.97 -11.95 11.33
CA LYS A 482 -13.96 -11.71 12.36
C LYS A 482 -14.61 -11.31 13.68
N TYR A 483 -15.75 -10.60 13.63
CA TYR A 483 -16.42 -10.00 14.78
C TYR A 483 -17.87 -10.48 14.96
N PRO A 484 -18.10 -11.79 15.18
CA PRO A 484 -19.44 -12.33 15.41
C PRO A 484 -20.08 -11.81 16.71
N ASP A 485 -19.26 -11.46 17.69
CA ASP A 485 -19.63 -10.80 18.96
C ASP A 485 -20.24 -9.41 18.71
N LEU A 486 -19.61 -8.59 17.86
CA LEU A 486 -20.16 -7.29 17.48
C LEU A 486 -21.44 -7.43 16.66
N VAL A 487 -21.52 -8.43 15.78
CA VAL A 487 -22.74 -8.72 15.01
C VAL A 487 -23.91 -9.07 15.95
N ALA A 488 -23.67 -9.84 17.01
CA ALA A 488 -24.68 -10.17 18.01
C ALA A 488 -25.07 -8.98 18.90
N LEU A 489 -24.18 -8.00 19.07
CA LEU A 489 -24.40 -6.79 19.86
C LEU A 489 -25.24 -5.75 19.10
N VAL A 490 -25.10 -5.67 17.78
CA VAL A 490 -25.76 -4.66 16.94
C VAL A 490 -27.30 -4.58 17.09
N PRO A 491 -28.04 -5.69 17.27
CA PRO A 491 -29.46 -5.62 17.59
C PRO A 491 -29.77 -5.03 18.98
N GLN A 492 -28.89 -5.23 19.98
CA GLN A 492 -29.12 -4.80 21.37
C GLN A 492 -28.86 -3.31 21.58
N ILE A 493 -27.96 -2.72 20.79
CA ILE A 493 -27.60 -1.29 20.89
C ILE A 493 -28.63 -0.36 20.24
N ARG A 494 -29.61 -0.90 19.49
CA ARG A 494 -30.59 -0.07 18.77
C ARG A 494 -31.62 0.49 19.75
N GLY A 495 -31.76 1.81 19.76
CA GLY A 495 -32.89 2.46 20.43
C GLY A 495 -34.20 2.29 19.66
N GLU A 496 -35.30 2.67 20.31
CA GLU A 496 -36.63 2.66 19.70
C GLU A 496 -36.67 3.59 18.48
N GLY A 497 -37.04 3.05 17.30
CA GLY A 497 -37.15 3.80 16.06
C GLY A 497 -35.94 3.74 15.11
N VAL A 498 -34.88 3.00 15.44
CA VAL A 498 -33.73 2.79 14.54
C VAL A 498 -33.89 1.51 13.71
N ASN A 499 -34.21 1.67 12.42
CA ASN A 499 -34.41 0.57 11.48
C ASN A 499 -33.13 0.22 10.71
N SER A 500 -32.46 1.22 10.13
CA SER A 500 -31.26 1.03 9.31
C SER A 500 -30.25 2.13 9.58
N PHE A 501 -28.96 1.80 9.65
CA PHE A 501 -27.93 2.79 9.94
C PHE A 501 -26.55 2.41 9.42
N ILE A 502 -25.68 3.41 9.34
CA ILE A 502 -24.25 3.23 9.16
C ILE A 502 -23.52 4.04 10.23
N ILE A 503 -22.89 3.34 11.18
CA ILE A 503 -22.08 3.93 12.24
C ILE A 503 -20.59 3.68 12.00
N GLU A 504 -19.76 4.57 12.51
CA GLU A 504 -18.33 4.39 12.52
C GLU A 504 -17.77 4.39 13.95
N GLY A 505 -16.81 3.51 14.17
CA GLY A 505 -16.13 3.39 15.45
C GLY A 505 -14.77 2.74 15.34
N GLU A 506 -14.08 2.66 16.48
CA GLU A 506 -12.84 1.93 16.64
C GLU A 506 -13.09 0.69 17.50
N VAL A 507 -12.73 -0.49 16.99
CA VAL A 507 -12.78 -1.74 17.76
C VAL A 507 -11.48 -1.89 18.51
N VAL A 508 -11.56 -1.95 19.83
CA VAL A 508 -10.40 -2.00 20.73
C VAL A 508 -10.50 -3.28 21.57
N ALA A 509 -9.36 -3.93 21.80
CA ALA A 509 -9.32 -5.05 22.73
C ALA A 509 -9.47 -4.53 24.16
N VAL A 510 -10.37 -5.13 24.93
CA VAL A 510 -10.63 -4.70 26.31
C VAL A 510 -10.64 -5.90 27.24
N ASP A 511 -10.46 -5.65 28.51
CA ASP A 511 -10.74 -6.61 29.57
C ASP A 511 -12.18 -6.43 30.07
N ARG A 512 -13.01 -7.49 30.05
CA ARG A 512 -14.44 -7.36 30.39
C ARG A 512 -14.69 -7.00 31.85
N ASP A 513 -13.82 -7.46 32.74
CA ASP A 513 -14.00 -7.29 34.18
C ASP A 513 -13.48 -5.92 34.64
N SER A 514 -12.28 -5.54 34.17
CA SER A 514 -11.64 -4.28 34.59
C SER A 514 -11.92 -3.08 33.68
N GLY A 515 -12.39 -3.30 32.44
CA GLY A 515 -12.54 -2.25 31.44
C GLY A 515 -11.21 -1.73 30.87
N GLU A 516 -10.06 -2.32 31.25
CA GLU A 516 -8.74 -1.85 30.81
C GLU A 516 -8.54 -2.08 29.30
N LEU A 517 -8.02 -1.05 28.62
CA LEU A 517 -7.69 -1.12 27.21
C LEU A 517 -6.42 -1.96 26.98
N LYS A 518 -6.51 -2.92 26.06
CA LYS A 518 -5.39 -3.79 25.67
C LYS A 518 -4.73 -3.26 24.38
N PRO A 519 -3.40 -3.40 24.22
CA PRO A 519 -2.70 -2.94 23.02
C PRO A 519 -3.19 -3.61 21.72
N PHE A 520 -3.02 -2.92 20.59
CA PHE A 520 -3.41 -3.43 19.27
C PHE A 520 -2.82 -4.81 18.93
N GLN A 521 -1.64 -5.15 19.43
CA GLN A 521 -1.00 -6.45 19.17
C GLN A 521 -1.85 -7.63 19.69
N ILE A 522 -2.60 -7.43 20.79
CA ILE A 522 -3.53 -8.43 21.32
C ILE A 522 -4.74 -8.57 20.39
N LEU A 523 -5.28 -7.45 19.89
CA LEU A 523 -6.36 -7.45 18.90
C LEU A 523 -5.92 -8.14 17.58
N ALA A 524 -4.67 -7.96 17.17
CA ALA A 524 -4.11 -8.56 15.96
C ALA A 524 -3.99 -10.10 16.04
N ASN A 525 -3.90 -10.66 17.24
CA ASN A 525 -3.86 -12.11 17.47
C ASN A 525 -5.24 -12.78 17.31
N ARG A 526 -6.31 -11.99 17.17
CA ARG A 526 -7.66 -12.52 16.90
C ARG A 526 -7.71 -13.17 15.52
N ALA A 527 -8.35 -14.35 15.45
CA ALA A 527 -8.56 -15.07 14.20
C ALA A 527 -9.29 -14.20 13.17
N ARG A 528 -8.91 -14.33 11.89
CA ARG A 528 -9.38 -13.43 10.82
C ARG A 528 -10.64 -13.92 10.10
N LYS A 529 -10.92 -15.22 10.08
CA LYS A 529 -12.04 -15.85 9.36
C LYS A 529 -12.70 -16.92 10.25
N ASP A 530 -14.00 -17.13 10.05
CA ASP A 530 -14.83 -18.18 10.65
C ASP A 530 -14.73 -18.26 12.19
N VAL A 531 -14.78 -17.11 12.86
CA VAL A 531 -14.73 -17.07 14.33
C VAL A 531 -16.10 -17.44 14.88
N VAL A 532 -16.16 -18.43 15.77
CA VAL A 532 -17.38 -18.76 16.51
C VAL A 532 -17.37 -17.97 17.82
N ILE A 533 -18.51 -17.43 18.24
CA ILE A 533 -18.65 -16.60 19.45
C ILE A 533 -18.01 -17.26 20.69
N GLN A 534 -18.20 -18.57 20.87
CA GLN A 534 -17.66 -19.34 22.00
C GLN A 534 -16.13 -19.53 21.97
N SER A 535 -15.50 -19.32 20.81
CA SER A 535 -14.05 -19.45 20.61
C SER A 535 -13.29 -18.14 20.78
N VAL A 536 -14.00 -17.03 21.02
CA VAL A 536 -13.40 -15.71 21.19
C VAL A 536 -12.67 -15.65 22.53
N LYS A 537 -11.34 -15.56 22.47
CA LYS A 537 -10.46 -15.39 23.65
C LYS A 537 -10.15 -13.93 23.96
N VAL A 538 -10.29 -13.06 22.97
CA VAL A 538 -9.95 -11.64 23.07
C VAL A 538 -11.23 -10.85 22.94
N ASP A 539 -11.64 -10.27 24.06
CA ASP A 539 -12.80 -9.43 24.15
C ASP A 539 -12.55 -8.05 23.55
N VAL A 540 -13.59 -7.48 22.97
CA VAL A 540 -13.52 -6.22 22.25
C VAL A 540 -14.68 -5.31 22.62
N CYS A 541 -14.41 -4.01 22.62
CA CYS A 541 -15.40 -2.97 22.72
C CYS A 541 -15.41 -2.14 21.43
N LEU A 542 -16.59 -1.76 20.96
CA LEU A 542 -16.76 -0.82 19.85
C LEU A 542 -16.94 0.60 20.42
N PHE A 543 -15.94 1.44 20.23
CA PHE A 543 -16.00 2.86 20.57
C PHE A 543 -16.49 3.66 19.36
N SER A 544 -17.76 4.06 19.36
CA SER A 544 -18.37 4.78 18.24
C SER A 544 -18.13 6.29 18.30
N PHE A 545 -17.92 6.90 17.13
CA PHE A 545 -17.57 8.32 17.02
C PHE A 545 -18.26 9.10 15.90
N ASP A 546 -18.94 8.45 14.95
CA ASP A 546 -19.72 9.15 13.92
C ASP A 546 -20.90 8.30 13.41
N LEU A 547 -21.89 8.97 12.82
CA LEU A 547 -23.10 8.39 12.23
C LEU A 547 -23.31 8.98 10.83
N MET A 548 -23.30 8.13 9.81
CA MET A 548 -23.28 8.56 8.40
C MET A 548 -24.62 8.38 7.68
N TYR A 549 -25.46 7.45 8.17
CA TYR A 549 -26.75 7.12 7.57
C TYR A 549 -27.71 6.66 8.65
N LEU A 550 -28.98 7.06 8.53
CA LEU A 550 -30.03 6.70 9.46
C LEU A 550 -31.39 6.62 8.74
N ASN A 551 -32.10 5.49 8.88
CA ASN A 551 -33.49 5.30 8.47
C ASN A 551 -33.86 5.74 7.05
N GLY A 552 -32.97 5.57 6.06
CA GLY A 552 -33.23 6.05 4.69
C GLY A 552 -32.47 7.31 4.32
N GLU A 553 -32.00 8.08 5.29
CA GLU A 553 -31.42 9.41 5.10
C GLU A 553 -29.88 9.42 5.20
N GLU A 554 -29.23 10.05 4.21
CA GLU A 554 -27.79 10.31 4.22
C GLU A 554 -27.49 11.53 5.12
N LEU A 555 -26.62 11.37 6.11
CA LEU A 555 -26.26 12.44 7.07
C LEU A 555 -24.93 13.13 6.73
N LEU A 556 -24.32 12.81 5.58
CA LEU A 556 -22.97 13.25 5.22
C LEU A 556 -22.83 14.78 5.17
N ASP A 557 -23.86 15.46 4.68
CA ASP A 557 -23.86 16.92 4.51
C ASP A 557 -24.25 17.70 5.78
N ARG A 558 -24.62 17.01 6.86
CA ARG A 558 -24.98 17.63 8.15
C ARG A 558 -23.73 17.95 9.01
N PRO A 559 -23.77 18.97 9.89
CA PRO A 559 -22.67 19.28 10.81
C PRO A 559 -22.34 18.12 11.76
N PHE A 560 -21.08 18.04 12.21
CA PHE A 560 -20.63 16.96 13.09
C PHE A 560 -21.37 16.94 14.43
N ARG A 561 -21.70 18.11 14.99
CA ARG A 561 -22.48 18.23 16.23
C ARG A 561 -23.83 17.50 16.14
N GLU A 562 -24.55 17.67 15.04
CA GLU A 562 -25.85 17.01 14.82
C GLU A 562 -25.70 15.50 14.70
N ARG A 563 -24.73 15.03 13.90
CA ARG A 563 -24.48 13.58 13.70
C ARG A 563 -24.13 12.88 15.02
N ARG A 564 -23.29 13.52 15.84
CA ARG A 564 -22.91 13.01 17.17
C ARG A 564 -24.07 13.04 18.16
N SER A 565 -24.91 14.08 18.12
CA SER A 565 -26.12 14.15 18.96
C SER A 565 -27.11 13.03 18.63
N LEU A 566 -27.37 12.79 17.33
CA LEU A 566 -28.20 11.68 16.86
C LEU A 566 -27.63 10.31 17.28
N LEU A 567 -26.31 10.14 17.17
CA LEU A 567 -25.64 8.91 17.62
C LEU A 567 -25.86 8.65 19.12
N ARG A 568 -25.71 9.67 19.97
CA ARG A 568 -25.82 9.52 21.44
C ARG A 568 -27.25 9.36 21.94
N SER A 569 -28.22 9.93 21.23
CA SER A 569 -29.64 9.91 21.63
C SER A 569 -30.35 8.63 21.19
N LEU A 570 -29.97 8.05 20.04
CA LEU A 570 -30.70 6.95 19.42
C LEU A 570 -30.12 5.56 19.70
N PHE A 571 -28.91 5.45 20.24
CA PHE A 571 -28.29 4.16 20.56
C PHE A 571 -28.00 4.05 22.06
N VAL A 572 -28.04 2.82 22.57
CA VAL A 572 -27.88 2.51 23.99
C VAL A 572 -26.45 2.06 24.27
N GLU A 573 -25.78 2.72 25.21
CA GLU A 573 -24.45 2.35 25.68
C GLU A 573 -24.50 1.09 26.55
N ILE A 574 -23.63 0.12 26.25
CA ILE A 574 -23.45 -1.11 27.00
C ILE A 574 -22.00 -1.14 27.48
N PRO A 575 -21.75 -0.95 28.79
CA PRO A 575 -20.40 -0.90 29.33
C PRO A 575 -19.56 -2.10 28.87
N ASN A 576 -18.29 -1.82 28.52
CA ASN A 576 -17.29 -2.80 28.05
C ASN A 576 -17.62 -3.51 26.71
N HIS A 577 -18.74 -3.20 26.06
CA HIS A 577 -19.16 -3.78 24.78
C HIS A 577 -19.35 -2.74 23.68
N PHE A 578 -20.13 -1.70 23.97
CA PHE A 578 -20.39 -0.58 23.06
C PHE A 578 -20.47 0.71 23.87
N SER A 579 -19.56 1.62 23.59
CA SER A 579 -19.47 2.91 24.27
C SER A 579 -19.16 4.03 23.29
N TRP A 580 -19.35 5.26 23.74
CA TRP A 580 -18.92 6.43 22.97
C TRP A 580 -17.42 6.63 23.12
N VAL A 581 -16.82 7.28 22.13
CA VAL A 581 -15.48 7.83 22.33
C VAL A 581 -15.52 8.91 23.41
N LYS A 582 -14.61 8.82 24.38
CA LYS A 582 -14.41 9.87 25.37
C LYS A 582 -14.02 11.17 24.66
N SER A 583 -14.73 12.24 24.97
CA SER A 583 -14.71 13.48 24.21
C SER A 583 -14.74 14.70 25.14
N LEU A 584 -14.01 15.75 24.78
CA LEU A 584 -14.04 17.07 25.40
C LEU A 584 -14.36 18.10 24.32
N ASP A 585 -15.42 18.88 24.52
CA ASP A 585 -15.72 20.00 23.62
C ASP A 585 -14.98 21.23 24.16
N ALA A 586 -14.23 21.92 23.30
CA ALA A 586 -13.31 22.98 23.68
C ALA A 586 -13.25 24.09 22.63
N THR A 587 -12.86 25.27 23.08
CA THR A 587 -12.64 26.45 22.24
C THR A 587 -11.15 26.77 22.17
N SER A 588 -10.76 27.72 21.31
CA SER A 588 -9.35 28.12 21.16
C SER A 588 -8.72 28.73 22.42
N MET A 589 -9.53 29.11 23.42
CA MET A 589 -9.07 29.62 24.72
C MET A 589 -8.73 28.50 25.71
N ASP A 590 -9.21 27.26 25.50
CA ASP A 590 -9.12 26.16 26.46
C ASP A 590 -7.87 25.29 26.27
N GLY A 591 -6.73 25.91 25.89
CA GLY A 591 -5.50 25.20 25.56
C GLY A 591 -5.00 24.28 26.69
N GLU A 592 -5.15 24.70 27.95
CA GLU A 592 -4.75 23.93 29.13
C GLU A 592 -5.61 22.67 29.31
N ALA A 593 -6.94 22.80 29.21
CA ALA A 593 -7.86 21.67 29.32
C ALA A 593 -7.62 20.64 28.21
N VAL A 594 -7.31 21.09 26.99
CA VAL A 594 -6.95 20.18 25.90
C VAL A 594 -5.62 19.47 26.16
N SER A 595 -4.64 20.15 26.76
CA SER A 595 -3.36 19.55 27.15
C SER A 595 -3.52 18.48 28.23
N GLU A 596 -4.34 18.75 29.25
CA GLU A 596 -4.69 17.76 30.29
C GLU A 596 -5.45 16.57 29.67
N PHE A 597 -6.38 16.84 28.77
CA PHE A 597 -7.10 15.79 28.05
C PHE A 597 -6.16 14.94 27.19
N PHE A 598 -5.19 15.53 26.50
CA PHE A 598 -4.16 14.81 25.75
C PHE A 598 -3.32 13.92 26.67
N LYS A 599 -2.89 14.44 27.83
CA LYS A 599 -2.15 13.67 28.83
C LYS A 599 -2.97 12.48 29.34
N SER A 600 -4.24 12.71 29.68
CA SER A 600 -5.16 11.64 30.11
C SER A 600 -5.37 10.56 29.03
N ALA A 601 -5.39 10.94 27.76
CA ALA A 601 -5.47 9.99 26.64
C ALA A 601 -4.20 9.12 26.57
N THR A 602 -3.02 9.72 26.72
CA THR A 602 -1.76 8.98 26.72
C THR A 602 -1.60 8.07 27.93
N ASP A 603 -2.11 8.49 29.09
CA ASP A 603 -2.08 7.70 30.33
C ASP A 603 -3.00 6.46 30.23
N MET A 604 -4.13 6.60 29.52
CA MET A 604 -5.04 5.50 29.18
C MET A 604 -4.57 4.64 27.99
N LYS A 605 -3.29 4.71 27.61
CA LYS A 605 -2.67 3.93 26.52
C LYS A 605 -3.31 4.19 25.13
N CYS A 606 -3.94 5.34 24.91
CA CYS A 606 -4.37 5.76 23.59
C CYS A 606 -3.22 6.40 22.81
N GLU A 607 -3.29 6.45 21.47
CA GLU A 607 -2.23 7.03 20.64
C GLU A 607 -2.09 8.55 20.79
N GLY A 608 -3.14 9.21 21.30
CA GLY A 608 -3.27 10.66 21.40
C GLY A 608 -4.73 11.08 21.27
N ILE A 609 -4.98 12.21 20.58
CA ILE A 609 -6.33 12.77 20.38
C ILE A 609 -6.64 13.00 18.91
N MET A 610 -7.92 12.88 18.56
CA MET A 610 -8.53 13.32 17.33
C MET A 610 -9.27 14.62 17.59
N VAL A 611 -9.05 15.65 16.78
CA VAL A 611 -9.74 16.94 16.92
C VAL A 611 -10.64 17.14 15.72
N LYS A 612 -11.92 17.42 15.97
CA LYS A 612 -12.95 17.54 14.95
C LYS A 612 -13.70 18.85 15.10
N VAL A 613 -13.81 19.64 14.02
CA VAL A 613 -14.63 20.85 14.00
C VAL A 613 -16.10 20.48 14.20
N LEU A 614 -16.77 21.15 15.14
CA LEU A 614 -18.17 20.87 15.49
C LEU A 614 -19.14 21.48 14.48
N ASP A 615 -18.94 22.76 14.15
CA ASP A 615 -19.89 23.57 13.38
C ASP A 615 -19.22 24.35 12.22
N ASN A 616 -20.01 24.64 11.18
CA ASN A 616 -19.54 25.32 9.96
C ASN A 616 -19.32 26.83 10.11
N LEU A 617 -19.86 27.46 11.15
CA LEU A 617 -19.71 28.89 11.39
C LEU A 617 -18.58 29.13 12.41
N PRO A 618 -17.68 30.11 12.17
CA PRO A 618 -16.81 30.61 13.22
C PRO A 618 -17.67 31.28 14.31
N ASN A 619 -17.28 31.13 15.57
CA ASN A 619 -17.97 31.75 16.69
C ASN A 619 -17.87 33.29 16.55
N PRO A 620 -18.98 34.04 16.55
CA PRO A 620 -18.97 35.50 16.41
C PRO A 620 -18.13 36.20 17.48
N ASP A 621 -18.00 35.63 18.68
CA ASP A 621 -17.23 36.21 19.79
C ASP A 621 -15.70 36.23 19.55
N LEU A 622 -15.20 35.38 18.64
CA LEU A 622 -13.76 35.28 18.35
C LEU A 622 -13.31 36.19 17.19
N LEU A 623 -14.24 36.72 16.38
CA LEU A 623 -13.92 37.78 15.40
C LEU A 623 -13.50 39.08 16.11
N GLU A 624 -14.11 39.42 17.24
CA GLU A 624 -13.72 40.62 18.01
C GLU A 624 -12.30 40.52 18.57
N SER A 625 -11.82 39.32 18.88
CA SER A 625 -10.47 39.10 19.42
C SER A 625 -9.36 39.11 18.36
N LEU A 626 -9.70 38.86 17.09
CA LEU A 626 -8.74 38.78 15.97
C LEU A 626 -8.68 40.08 15.15
N ASP A 627 -9.75 40.89 15.16
CA ASP A 627 -9.83 42.16 14.45
C ASP A 627 -9.42 43.40 15.30
N ALA A 628 -9.06 43.23 16.57
CA ALA A 628 -8.66 44.34 17.46
C ALA A 628 -7.24 44.90 17.20
N GLU A 629 -6.40 44.24 16.40
CA GLU A 629 -5.02 44.69 16.08
C GLU A 629 -4.88 45.22 14.64
N ALA A 630 -5.98 45.41 13.91
CA ALA A 630 -5.93 46.06 12.61
C ALA A 630 -7.26 46.75 12.28
N LEU A 631 -7.37 48.05 12.60
CA LEU A 631 -7.83 49.10 11.68
C LEU A 631 -7.91 50.47 12.41
N PRO A 632 -7.37 51.56 11.82
CA PRO A 632 -7.70 52.90 12.26
C PRO A 632 -9.05 53.34 11.67
N GLY A 633 -9.95 53.77 12.55
CA GLY A 633 -10.95 54.81 12.25
C GLY A 633 -12.38 54.34 11.93
N GLY A 634 -13.23 54.39 12.97
CA GLY A 634 -14.46 55.18 12.95
C GLY A 634 -15.66 54.64 12.17
N VAL A 635 -16.54 53.94 12.88
CA VAL A 635 -17.94 53.69 12.51
C VAL A 635 -18.74 54.97 12.74
N ALA A 636 -19.65 55.31 11.81
CA ALA A 636 -20.78 56.19 12.09
C ALA A 636 -22.04 55.62 11.42
N ASP A 637 -23.07 55.48 12.26
CA ASP A 637 -24.31 54.74 12.12
C ASP A 637 -25.36 55.30 11.15
N GLU A 638 -26.21 54.35 10.73
CA GLU A 638 -27.66 54.36 10.47
C GLU A 638 -28.40 55.66 10.07
N ASN A 639 -29.05 55.58 8.89
CA ASN A 639 -30.46 55.91 8.58
C ASN A 639 -30.62 56.62 7.22
N SER A 640 -31.27 55.96 6.25
CA SER A 640 -32.39 56.47 5.43
C SER A 640 -32.60 55.71 4.11
N THR A 641 -33.87 55.49 3.79
CA THR A 641 -34.46 54.79 2.63
C THR A 641 -34.29 55.50 1.27
N PRO A 642 -34.63 54.84 0.13
CA PRO A 642 -33.94 55.01 -1.16
C PRO A 642 -34.69 55.88 -2.19
N ALA A 643 -33.96 56.51 -3.14
CA ALA A 643 -34.38 56.74 -4.53
C ALA A 643 -33.27 57.45 -5.38
N PRO A 644 -33.28 57.34 -6.72
CA PRO A 644 -32.12 57.48 -7.62
C PRO A 644 -32.21 58.75 -8.51
N PRO A 645 -31.53 58.84 -9.68
CA PRO A 645 -30.10 58.81 -9.99
C PRO A 645 -29.63 60.11 -10.68
N THR A 646 -28.38 60.10 -11.18
CA THR A 646 -27.81 60.90 -12.29
C THR A 646 -27.00 62.17 -11.94
N PRO A 647 -26.14 62.66 -12.85
CA PRO A 647 -24.96 61.97 -13.34
C PRO A 647 -23.75 62.94 -13.40
N SER A 648 -22.67 62.47 -14.02
CA SER A 648 -21.59 63.27 -14.62
C SER A 648 -20.41 63.60 -13.69
N LYS A 649 -19.15 63.63 -14.12
CA LYS A 649 -18.60 63.59 -15.48
C LYS A 649 -17.12 63.23 -15.38
N LYS A 650 -16.69 62.47 -16.39
CA LYS A 650 -15.31 62.23 -16.81
C LYS A 650 -14.46 63.52 -16.86
N LYS A 651 -13.16 63.38 -16.60
CA LYS A 651 -12.04 63.57 -17.56
C LYS A 651 -10.72 63.43 -16.80
N SER A 652 -9.88 62.43 -17.14
CA SER A 652 -8.77 62.50 -18.13
C SER A 652 -7.82 63.66 -17.84
N SER A 653 -6.51 63.49 -17.67
CA SER A 653 -5.58 62.77 -18.56
C SER A 653 -4.15 62.78 -18.01
N LYS A 654 -3.35 61.75 -18.38
CA LYS A 654 -1.94 61.77 -18.90
C LYS A 654 -1.10 63.04 -18.65
N SER A 655 0.21 63.05 -18.43
CA SER A 655 1.32 62.06 -18.36
C SER A 655 2.60 62.91 -18.41
N SER A 656 3.67 62.60 -17.66
CA SER A 656 5.05 62.84 -18.11
C SER A 656 6.10 62.24 -17.17
N LYS A 657 7.15 61.69 -17.80
CA LYS A 657 8.33 60.99 -17.26
C LYS A 657 9.32 61.94 -16.57
N ALA A 658 10.06 61.43 -15.58
CA ALA A 658 11.52 61.61 -15.44
C ALA A 658 12.11 60.59 -14.44
N ASN A 659 13.41 60.33 -14.55
CA ASN A 659 14.13 59.11 -14.18
C ASN A 659 14.68 59.03 -12.74
N ALA A 660 14.77 57.78 -12.27
CA ALA A 660 15.87 57.11 -11.55
C ALA A 660 16.48 57.74 -10.28
N ALA A 661 16.25 57.06 -9.15
CA ALA A 661 17.29 56.65 -8.21
C ALA A 661 16.88 55.34 -7.54
N LYS A 662 17.85 54.43 -7.39
CA LYS A 662 17.72 53.11 -6.77
C LYS A 662 17.51 53.26 -5.27
N ASP A 663 16.53 52.56 -4.72
CA ASP A 663 16.61 52.01 -3.37
C ASP A 663 16.03 50.59 -3.38
N GLU A 664 16.79 49.69 -2.79
CA GLU A 664 16.50 48.27 -2.64
C GLU A 664 15.36 48.10 -1.64
N ASP A 665 14.25 47.49 -2.07
CA ASP A 665 13.26 46.94 -1.14
C ASP A 665 12.86 45.52 -1.56
N SER A 666 13.12 44.61 -0.63
CA SER A 666 12.80 43.19 -0.68
C SER A 666 11.29 42.99 -0.66
N SER A 667 10.71 42.87 -1.85
CA SER A 667 9.31 42.43 -1.99
C SER A 667 9.16 40.95 -1.63
N GLU A 668 8.84 40.70 -0.37
CA GLU A 668 8.21 39.45 0.05
C GLU A 668 6.91 39.26 -0.74
N LYS A 669 6.94 38.26 -1.63
CA LYS A 669 5.74 37.75 -2.29
C LYS A 669 4.80 37.17 -1.24
N LYS A 670 3.76 37.91 -0.85
CA LYS A 670 2.58 37.36 -0.17
C LYS A 670 1.89 36.36 -1.12
N ASN A 671 2.30 35.10 -1.05
CA ASN A 671 1.55 33.97 -1.58
C ASN A 671 0.27 33.81 -0.75
N GLY A 672 -0.80 34.51 -1.15
CA GLY A 672 -2.15 34.24 -0.66
C GLY A 672 -2.62 32.88 -1.17
N SER A 673 -2.26 31.80 -0.48
CA SER A 673 -2.93 30.51 -0.66
C SER A 673 -4.37 30.69 -0.18
N ARG A 674 -5.33 30.62 -1.10
CA ARG A 674 -6.77 30.66 -0.82
C ARG A 674 -7.08 29.46 0.09
N ARG A 675 -7.08 29.68 1.42
CA ARG A 675 -7.28 28.61 2.42
C ARG A 675 -8.67 27.99 2.19
N LYS A 676 -8.74 26.66 2.09
CA LYS A 676 -10.01 25.93 1.87
C LYS A 676 -10.92 26.11 3.08
N ALA A 677 -12.23 26.20 2.84
CA ALA A 677 -13.21 26.27 3.91
C ALA A 677 -13.15 25.02 4.80
N LEU A 678 -13.15 25.23 6.12
CA LEU A 678 -13.22 24.17 7.12
C LEU A 678 -14.69 23.80 7.33
N LEU A 679 -15.15 22.77 6.62
CA LEU A 679 -16.49 22.22 6.78
C LEU A 679 -16.48 21.11 7.84
N SER A 680 -17.51 21.08 8.68
CA SER A 680 -17.79 20.05 9.69
C SER A 680 -18.59 18.85 9.12
N THR A 681 -18.86 18.88 7.82
CA THR A 681 -19.52 17.78 7.09
C THR A 681 -18.62 16.55 7.01
N TYR A 682 -19.22 15.38 6.79
CA TYR A 682 -18.46 14.15 6.57
C TYR A 682 -18.09 14.07 5.09
N GLU A 683 -16.81 14.28 4.77
CA GLU A 683 -16.32 14.20 3.39
C GLU A 683 -15.51 12.90 3.15
N PRO A 684 -16.10 11.88 2.50
CA PRO A 684 -15.43 10.60 2.26
C PRO A 684 -14.16 10.73 1.40
N ASP A 685 -13.12 9.92 1.70
CA ASP A 685 -11.81 9.88 1.00
C ASP A 685 -11.00 11.19 0.99
N LYS A 686 -11.48 12.25 1.63
CA LYS A 686 -10.75 13.51 1.75
C LYS A 686 -9.95 13.54 3.04
N ARG A 687 -8.75 14.11 2.93
CA ARG A 687 -7.93 14.51 4.08
C ARG A 687 -8.06 16.01 4.24
N LEU A 688 -8.77 16.43 5.28
CA LEU A 688 -9.06 17.84 5.56
C LEU A 688 -8.46 18.21 6.91
N ASP A 689 -8.26 19.50 7.09
CA ASP A 689 -7.88 20.08 8.38
C ASP A 689 -9.10 20.21 9.33
N SER A 690 -10.30 19.84 8.88
CA SER A 690 -11.49 19.70 9.73
C SER A 690 -11.34 18.60 10.78
N TRP A 691 -10.58 17.55 10.45
CA TRP A 691 -10.19 16.47 11.36
C TRP A 691 -8.67 16.49 11.49
N LEU A 692 -8.16 16.67 12.70
CA LEU A 692 -6.72 16.66 12.99
C LEU A 692 -6.42 15.48 13.90
N LYS A 693 -5.25 14.87 13.73
CA LYS A 693 -4.73 13.89 14.68
C LYS A 693 -3.47 14.44 15.32
N VAL A 694 -3.50 14.49 16.64
CA VAL A 694 -2.37 14.88 17.47
C VAL A 694 -1.91 13.63 18.19
N LYS A 695 -0.64 13.29 18.02
CA LYS A 695 -0.05 12.09 18.62
C LYS A 695 1.27 12.41 19.31
N LYS A 696 1.60 11.57 20.29
CA LYS A 696 2.85 11.66 21.05
C LYS A 696 4.11 11.53 20.19
N ASP A 697 4.07 10.72 19.11
CA ASP A 697 5.21 10.46 18.22
C ASP A 697 5.58 11.64 17.30
N TYR A 698 4.75 12.68 17.23
CA TYR A 698 5.06 13.89 16.45
C TYR A 698 5.55 15.06 17.29
N ALA A 699 5.42 14.96 18.61
CA ALA A 699 5.97 15.96 19.52
C ALA A 699 7.50 15.84 19.52
N THR A 700 8.18 16.98 19.60
CA THR A 700 9.64 17.05 19.74
C THR A 700 10.16 16.37 21.02
N THR A 701 9.28 16.00 21.93
CA THR A 701 9.54 15.31 23.20
C THR A 701 9.41 13.79 23.13
N SER A 702 9.28 13.21 21.93
CA SER A 702 9.16 11.74 21.76
C SER A 702 10.45 11.00 22.13
N ASP A 703 10.32 9.80 22.73
CA ASP A 703 11.45 8.92 23.04
C ASP A 703 12.16 8.49 21.72
N THR A 704 13.49 8.62 21.66
CA THR A 704 14.33 8.18 20.54
C THR A 704 15.30 7.09 20.98
N ILE A 705 15.81 6.31 20.03
CA ILE A 705 16.78 5.24 20.29
C ILE A 705 17.90 5.29 19.26
N ASP A 706 19.13 5.13 19.73
CA ASP A 706 20.34 5.19 18.91
C ASP A 706 20.78 3.77 18.55
N LEU A 707 20.68 3.38 17.28
CA LEU A 707 20.92 2.02 16.78
C LEU A 707 22.04 1.97 15.74
N ILE A 708 22.66 0.80 15.60
CA ILE A 708 23.80 0.56 14.71
C ILE A 708 23.33 -0.13 13.42
N PRO A 709 23.68 0.36 12.20
CA PRO A 709 23.39 -0.32 10.95
C PRO A 709 24.35 -1.51 10.75
N VAL A 710 23.78 -2.70 10.51
CA VAL A 710 24.54 -3.97 10.40
C VAL A 710 24.34 -4.71 9.08
N GLY A 711 23.41 -4.28 8.23
CA GLY A 711 23.25 -4.88 6.90
C GLY A 711 22.13 -4.26 6.07
N GLY A 712 22.03 -4.67 4.80
CA GLY A 712 21.06 -4.13 3.85
C GLY A 712 20.54 -5.16 2.85
N TRP A 713 19.38 -4.86 2.27
CA TRP A 713 18.80 -5.61 1.14
C TRP A 713 18.75 -4.73 -0.11
N HIS A 714 18.80 -5.36 -1.28
CA HIS A 714 18.52 -4.65 -2.53
C HIS A 714 17.12 -4.08 -2.49
N GLY A 715 17.02 -2.77 -2.72
CA GLY A 715 15.74 -2.10 -2.76
C GLY A 715 14.87 -2.58 -3.92
N GLN A 716 13.59 -2.27 -3.80
CA GLN A 716 12.60 -2.57 -4.81
C GLN A 716 11.96 -1.26 -5.29
N GLY A 717 11.50 -1.22 -6.53
CA GLY A 717 10.77 -0.05 -7.03
C GLY A 717 11.67 1.14 -7.28
N ARG A 718 11.22 2.30 -6.79
CA ARG A 718 12.00 3.55 -6.77
C ARG A 718 13.37 3.37 -6.11
N LYS A 719 13.46 2.45 -5.13
CA LYS A 719 14.68 2.20 -4.37
C LYS A 719 15.52 1.05 -4.94
N SER A 720 15.19 0.53 -6.13
CA SER A 720 15.97 -0.54 -6.80
C SER A 720 17.46 -0.26 -6.88
N ALA A 721 17.82 1.01 -7.02
CA ALA A 721 19.21 1.44 -7.07
C ALA A 721 19.90 1.51 -5.70
N TRP A 722 19.21 1.34 -4.57
CA TRP A 722 19.72 1.63 -3.22
C TRP A 722 19.53 0.47 -2.25
N TRP A 723 20.27 0.47 -1.14
CA TRP A 723 20.05 -0.45 -0.03
C TRP A 723 18.79 -0.06 0.76
N SER A 724 17.74 -0.89 0.72
CA SER A 724 16.50 -0.71 1.48
C SER A 724 15.67 -2.00 1.49
N PRO A 725 15.24 -2.53 2.65
CA PRO A 725 15.45 -2.01 3.99
C PRO A 725 16.91 -2.13 4.49
N ILE A 726 17.22 -1.43 5.58
CA ILE A 726 18.49 -1.50 6.31
C ILE A 726 18.22 -2.14 7.68
N LEU A 727 19.06 -3.09 8.07
CA LEU A 727 19.02 -3.80 9.34
C LEU A 727 19.73 -2.99 10.43
N LEU A 728 19.05 -2.76 11.55
CA LEU A 728 19.56 -2.02 12.70
C LEU A 728 19.64 -2.92 13.93
N ALA A 729 20.68 -2.74 14.74
CA ALA A 729 20.98 -3.52 15.92
C ALA A 729 21.22 -2.65 17.17
N ALA A 730 20.93 -3.21 18.33
CA ALA A 730 21.28 -2.66 19.64
C ALA A 730 22.47 -3.46 20.22
N ARG A 731 23.25 -2.80 21.08
CA ARG A 731 24.44 -3.40 21.68
C ARG A 731 24.10 -4.10 23.00
N ASP A 732 24.73 -5.23 23.26
CA ASP A 732 24.74 -5.82 24.59
C ASP A 732 26.01 -5.38 25.35
N PRO A 733 25.87 -4.71 26.51
CA PRO A 733 27.02 -4.24 27.28
C PRO A 733 27.90 -5.36 27.84
N GLU A 734 27.34 -6.55 28.10
CA GLU A 734 28.09 -7.65 28.72
C GLU A 734 28.95 -8.41 27.71
N THR A 735 28.37 -8.74 26.55
CA THR A 735 29.07 -9.53 25.52
C THR A 735 29.71 -8.69 24.42
N GLY A 736 29.33 -7.42 24.29
CA GLY A 736 29.68 -6.56 23.16
C GLY A 736 29.00 -6.96 21.84
N SER A 737 28.11 -7.96 21.87
CA SER A 737 27.41 -8.44 20.67
C SER A 737 26.32 -7.46 20.23
N LEU A 738 26.04 -7.45 18.94
CA LEU A 738 25.01 -6.62 18.32
C LEU A 738 23.77 -7.46 18.00
N PHE A 739 22.66 -7.18 18.67
CA PHE A 739 21.40 -7.87 18.48
C PHE A 739 20.51 -7.10 17.52
N ALA A 740 20.09 -7.73 16.42
CA ALA A 740 19.20 -7.10 15.46
C ALA A 740 17.84 -6.76 16.10
N VAL A 741 17.42 -5.49 15.98
CA VAL A 741 16.18 -4.96 16.56
C VAL A 741 15.10 -4.78 15.50
N THR A 742 15.44 -4.16 14.37
CA THR A 742 14.42 -3.80 13.37
C THR A 742 15.01 -3.57 11.98
N LYS A 743 14.13 -3.55 10.98
CA LYS A 743 14.42 -3.12 9.62
C LYS A 743 13.84 -1.73 9.40
N CYS A 744 14.67 -0.79 8.97
CA CYS A 744 14.22 0.55 8.64
C CYS A 744 14.16 0.76 7.12
N MET A 745 13.09 1.42 6.66
CA MET A 745 12.91 1.83 5.27
C MET A 745 12.42 3.28 5.10
N SER A 746 12.28 4.03 6.19
CA SER A 746 11.68 5.38 6.21
C SER A 746 12.52 6.37 6.98
N GLY A 747 12.43 7.66 6.61
CA GLY A 747 13.20 8.75 7.20
C GLY A 747 14.43 9.18 6.38
N PHE A 748 14.86 8.36 5.43
CA PHE A 748 16.01 8.63 4.58
C PHE A 748 15.67 9.58 3.41
N THR A 749 16.55 10.54 3.15
CA THR A 749 16.49 11.40 1.96
C THR A 749 17.17 10.72 0.75
N ASP A 750 16.84 11.16 -0.46
CA ASP A 750 17.48 10.62 -1.68
C ASP A 750 19.00 10.90 -1.69
N ALA A 751 19.44 12.00 -1.09
CA ALA A 751 20.86 12.31 -0.89
C ALA A 751 21.54 11.28 0.04
N PHE A 752 20.87 10.94 1.15
CA PHE A 752 21.35 9.91 2.08
C PHE A 752 21.49 8.56 1.39
N TYR A 753 20.50 8.11 0.61
CA TYR A 753 20.60 6.84 -0.11
C TYR A 753 21.78 6.78 -1.09
N LYS A 754 22.08 7.89 -1.78
CA LYS A 754 23.24 7.98 -2.68
C LYS A 754 24.55 7.86 -1.89
N ALA A 755 24.69 8.62 -0.80
CA ALA A 755 25.87 8.57 0.06
C ALA A 755 26.05 7.17 0.68
N ASN A 756 24.97 6.57 1.19
CA ASN A 756 24.99 5.24 1.80
C ASN A 756 25.37 4.15 0.80
N LYS A 757 24.93 4.25 -0.46
CA LYS A 757 25.33 3.31 -1.52
C LYS A 757 26.82 3.41 -1.85
N ILE A 758 27.38 4.62 -1.86
CA ILE A 758 28.80 4.84 -2.11
C ILE A 758 29.62 4.30 -0.93
N LYS A 759 29.20 4.60 0.30
CA LYS A 759 29.88 4.15 1.52
C LYS A 759 29.88 2.63 1.68
N TYR A 760 28.74 2.00 1.43
CA TYR A 760 28.57 0.55 1.44
C TYR A 760 28.48 0.01 0.01
N ALA A 761 29.50 0.32 -0.80
CA ALA A 761 29.64 -0.25 -2.13
C ALA A 761 29.78 -1.77 -2.03
N GLN A 762 29.22 -2.48 -3.01
CA GLN A 762 29.31 -3.93 -3.06
C GLN A 762 30.79 -4.34 -3.18
N ASP A 763 31.25 -5.18 -2.26
CA ASP A 763 32.65 -5.62 -2.12
C ASP A 763 33.64 -4.49 -1.73
N GLY A 764 33.14 -3.41 -1.12
CA GLY A 764 33.97 -2.34 -0.55
C GLY A 764 34.47 -2.65 0.86
N GLU A 765 35.42 -1.85 1.35
CA GLU A 765 36.05 -2.00 2.68
C GLU A 765 35.06 -1.98 3.85
N ASN A 766 33.91 -1.31 3.68
CA ASN A 766 32.88 -1.18 4.72
C ASN A 766 31.78 -2.27 4.63
N THR A 767 31.96 -3.27 3.77
CA THR A 767 31.01 -4.37 3.58
C THR A 767 31.65 -5.71 3.89
N LEU A 768 30.86 -6.62 4.47
CA LEU A 768 31.30 -7.95 4.82
C LEU A 768 30.58 -8.99 3.95
N ALA A 769 31.34 -9.95 3.44
CA ALA A 769 30.82 -11.03 2.60
C ALA A 769 30.03 -12.08 3.40
N GLN A 770 30.37 -12.26 4.68
CA GLN A 770 29.73 -13.23 5.57
C GLN A 770 29.20 -12.55 6.83
N LYS A 771 28.26 -13.24 7.48
CA LYS A 771 27.68 -12.77 8.75
C LYS A 771 28.78 -12.66 9.81
N PRO A 772 28.96 -11.50 10.47
CA PRO A 772 29.89 -11.37 11.57
C PRO A 772 29.47 -12.23 12.76
N SER A 773 30.43 -12.84 13.46
CA SER A 773 30.16 -13.66 14.66
C SER A 773 29.53 -12.86 15.79
N TYR A 774 29.83 -11.56 15.88
CA TYR A 774 29.32 -10.65 16.90
C TYR A 774 27.92 -10.09 16.58
N VAL A 775 27.33 -10.38 15.42
CA VAL A 775 25.96 -9.94 15.07
C VAL A 775 24.99 -11.11 15.22
N GLU A 776 23.97 -10.96 16.07
CA GLU A 776 22.92 -11.92 16.21
C GLU A 776 21.69 -11.58 15.37
N TYR A 777 21.47 -12.38 14.33
CA TYR A 777 20.29 -12.32 13.47
C TYR A 777 20.05 -13.66 12.76
N VAL A 778 18.80 -14.10 12.70
CA VAL A 778 18.40 -15.37 12.02
C VAL A 778 18.28 -15.19 10.50
N GLY A 779 17.99 -13.97 10.04
CA GLY A 779 17.83 -13.68 8.62
C GLY A 779 19.16 -13.47 7.89
N HIS A 780 19.08 -13.41 6.56
CA HIS A 780 20.22 -13.18 5.67
C HIS A 780 19.99 -11.89 4.87
N PRO A 781 20.69 -10.78 5.18
CA PRO A 781 20.76 -9.62 4.31
C PRO A 781 21.54 -9.93 3.03
N ASP A 782 21.34 -9.12 1.98
CA ASP A 782 22.08 -9.26 0.73
C ASP A 782 23.53 -8.81 0.90
N VAL A 783 23.76 -7.84 1.80
CA VAL A 783 25.07 -7.31 2.16
C VAL A 783 25.13 -7.07 3.67
N TRP A 784 26.23 -7.45 4.31
CA TRP A 784 26.51 -7.10 5.70
C TRP A 784 27.33 -5.82 5.75
N PHE A 785 27.02 -4.95 6.70
CA PHE A 785 27.74 -3.68 6.89
C PHE A 785 28.72 -3.82 8.04
N GLU A 786 29.92 -3.28 7.87
CA GLU A 786 30.84 -3.08 9.00
C GLU A 786 30.23 -2.02 9.94
N PRO A 787 30.02 -2.33 11.23
CA PRO A 787 29.53 -1.36 12.20
C PRO A 787 30.51 -0.20 12.35
N GLN A 788 30.10 1.01 11.96
CA GLN A 788 30.92 2.23 12.04
C GLN A 788 30.13 3.46 12.48
N GLU A 789 28.80 3.40 12.42
CA GLU A 789 27.93 4.55 12.67
C GLU A 789 26.85 4.20 13.68
N VAL A 790 26.31 5.24 14.31
CA VAL A 790 25.13 5.16 15.16
C VAL A 790 24.07 6.09 14.59
N TRP A 791 22.85 5.61 14.46
CA TRP A 791 21.73 6.34 13.87
C TRP A 791 20.64 6.57 14.92
N GLU A 792 20.17 7.82 15.00
CA GLU A 792 19.05 8.18 15.85
C GLU A 792 17.73 7.82 15.16
N MET A 793 16.94 7.01 15.86
CA MET A 793 15.69 6.44 15.36
C MET A 793 14.51 6.92 16.20
N ALA A 794 13.49 7.46 15.53
CA ALA A 794 12.18 7.66 16.13
C ALA A 794 11.32 6.40 15.95
N PHE A 795 10.46 6.13 16.91
CA PHE A 795 9.51 5.01 16.87
C PHE A 795 8.20 5.41 17.55
N ALA A 796 7.13 4.66 17.29
CA ALA A 796 5.86 4.86 17.98
C ALA A 796 5.82 4.11 19.32
N ASP A 797 6.06 2.80 19.26
CA ASP A 797 6.00 1.89 20.41
C ASP A 797 7.12 0.83 20.32
N VAL A 798 7.48 0.24 21.46
CA VAL A 798 8.26 -1.00 21.52
C VAL A 798 7.29 -2.20 21.60
N THR A 799 7.56 -3.23 20.83
CA THR A 799 6.68 -4.41 20.64
C THR A 799 7.43 -5.71 20.80
N ILE A 800 6.74 -6.76 21.25
CA ILE A 800 7.32 -8.10 21.34
C ILE A 800 7.41 -8.68 19.93
N SER A 801 8.61 -9.12 19.55
CA SER A 801 8.93 -9.66 18.23
C SER A 801 9.18 -11.17 18.28
N PRO A 802 8.56 -11.96 17.38
CA PRO A 802 8.91 -13.36 17.21
C PRO A 802 10.16 -13.57 16.33
N THR A 803 10.63 -12.54 15.64
CA THR A 803 11.70 -12.65 14.61
C THR A 803 13.04 -12.09 15.09
N TYR A 804 13.01 -11.10 15.98
CA TYR A 804 14.19 -10.38 16.46
C TYR A 804 14.57 -10.89 17.84
N THR A 805 15.86 -10.98 18.11
CA THR A 805 16.40 -11.60 19.33
C THR A 805 16.86 -10.59 20.38
N ALA A 806 16.81 -9.29 20.06
CA ALA A 806 17.14 -8.24 21.02
C ALA A 806 16.30 -8.33 22.29
N ALA A 807 16.96 -8.29 23.46
CA ALA A 807 16.35 -8.35 24.78
C ALA A 807 15.54 -9.64 25.09
N ILE A 808 15.84 -10.76 24.42
CA ILE A 808 15.33 -12.09 24.83
C ILE A 808 15.77 -12.37 26.28
N GLY A 809 14.85 -12.90 27.09
CA GLY A 809 15.11 -13.25 28.49
C GLY A 809 14.96 -12.08 29.48
N LEU A 810 15.06 -10.82 29.03
CA LEU A 810 14.90 -9.65 29.89
C LEU A 810 13.43 -9.27 30.14
N VAL A 811 12.59 -9.41 29.11
CA VAL A 811 11.15 -9.10 29.18
C VAL A 811 10.32 -10.36 28.96
N HIS A 812 10.66 -11.14 27.93
CA HIS A 812 9.94 -12.37 27.59
C HIS A 812 10.94 -13.51 27.38
N GLY A 813 10.63 -14.71 27.89
CA GLY A 813 11.57 -15.84 27.93
C GLY A 813 12.05 -16.31 26.54
N GLU A 814 11.14 -16.36 25.56
CA GLU A 814 11.44 -16.91 24.22
C GLU A 814 11.41 -15.87 23.07
N LYS A 815 11.01 -14.63 23.32
CA LYS A 815 10.75 -13.61 22.28
C LYS A 815 11.49 -12.33 22.59
N GLY A 816 12.05 -11.69 21.56
CA GLY A 816 12.75 -10.42 21.70
C GLY A 816 11.83 -9.22 21.53
N LEU A 817 12.43 -8.04 21.41
CA LEU A 817 11.77 -6.75 21.21
C LEU A 817 12.08 -6.16 19.82
N SER A 818 11.16 -5.33 19.33
CA SER A 818 11.29 -4.59 18.07
C SER A 818 10.55 -3.26 18.16
N LEU A 819 10.90 -2.33 17.27
CA LEU A 819 10.27 -1.02 17.17
C LEU A 819 9.09 -1.01 16.19
N ARG A 820 7.98 -0.39 16.58
CA ARG A 820 6.82 -0.09 15.72
C ARG A 820 7.05 1.24 15.01
N PHE A 821 6.91 1.24 13.68
CA PHE A 821 7.13 2.40 12.80
C PHE A 821 8.49 3.11 12.97
N PRO A 822 9.63 2.40 12.87
CA PRO A 822 10.93 3.02 12.97
C PRO A 822 11.17 4.01 11.83
N ARG A 823 11.68 5.20 12.17
CA ARG A 823 12.04 6.25 11.22
C ARG A 823 13.42 6.79 11.55
N PHE A 824 14.27 6.86 10.53
CA PHE A 824 15.56 7.52 10.65
C PHE A 824 15.37 9.03 10.84
N LEU A 825 16.04 9.59 11.85
CA LEU A 825 16.09 11.04 12.07
C LEU A 825 17.40 11.61 11.53
N LYS A 826 18.53 11.15 12.07
CA LYS A 826 19.88 11.63 11.72
C LYS A 826 20.94 10.60 12.07
N THR A 827 22.10 10.73 11.44
CA THR A 827 23.33 10.06 11.85
C THR A 827 23.92 10.80 13.06
N ARG A 828 24.34 10.07 14.08
CA ARG A 828 24.97 10.60 15.30
C ARG A 828 26.48 10.54 15.14
N GLU A 829 27.06 11.62 14.63
CA GLU A 829 28.52 11.79 14.53
C GLU A 829 29.17 12.04 15.90
N ASP A 830 28.36 12.44 16.88
CA ASP A 830 28.75 12.71 18.27
C ASP A 830 28.86 11.45 19.14
N LYS A 831 28.43 10.28 18.63
CA LYS A 831 28.40 9.02 19.39
C LYS A 831 29.27 7.94 18.76
N SER A 832 30.05 7.29 19.60
CA SER A 832 30.77 6.05 19.26
C SER A 832 29.86 4.82 19.33
N LEU A 833 30.32 3.68 18.79
CA LEU A 833 29.56 2.42 18.82
C LEU A 833 29.28 1.92 20.25
N ASP A 834 30.14 2.25 21.22
CA ASP A 834 29.96 1.88 22.62
C ASP A 834 28.88 2.71 23.32
N GLU A 835 28.56 3.91 22.79
CA GLU A 835 27.51 4.80 23.29
C GLU A 835 26.16 4.59 22.59
N ALA A 836 26.08 3.58 21.71
CA ALA A 836 24.83 3.13 21.12
C ALA A 836 23.88 2.59 22.20
N SER A 837 22.57 2.61 21.90
CA SER A 837 21.57 2.13 22.84
C SER A 837 21.71 0.64 23.11
N THR A 838 21.55 0.27 24.38
CA THR A 838 21.71 -1.11 24.82
C THR A 838 20.40 -1.90 24.78
N VAL A 839 20.51 -3.24 24.82
CA VAL A 839 19.35 -4.13 24.98
C VAL A 839 18.59 -3.89 26.29
N ASP A 840 19.29 -3.50 27.37
CA ASP A 840 18.68 -3.11 28.65
C ASP A 840 17.88 -1.82 28.54
N PHE A 841 18.41 -0.84 27.80
CA PHE A 841 17.69 0.40 27.54
C PHE A 841 16.40 0.12 26.75
N LEU A 842 16.47 -0.76 25.75
CA LEU A 842 15.29 -1.21 24.99
C LEU A 842 14.25 -1.90 25.90
N ALA A 843 14.70 -2.75 26.83
CA ALA A 843 13.84 -3.40 27.82
C ALA A 843 13.22 -2.38 28.80
N ALA A 844 13.98 -1.37 29.23
CA ALA A 844 13.51 -0.30 30.10
C ALA A 844 12.44 0.55 29.41
N LEU A 845 12.61 0.88 28.13
CA LEU A 845 11.60 1.58 27.32
C LEU A 845 10.30 0.78 27.25
N TYR A 846 10.38 -0.53 27.03
CA TYR A 846 9.20 -1.41 27.02
C TYR A 846 8.49 -1.42 28.38
N ARG A 847 9.24 -1.56 29.48
CA ARG A 847 8.67 -1.55 30.85
C ARG A 847 8.04 -0.19 31.19
N LYS A 848 8.64 0.92 30.75
CA LYS A 848 8.07 2.27 30.88
C LYS A 848 6.75 2.41 30.11
N GLN A 849 6.63 1.76 28.95
CA GLN A 849 5.41 1.74 28.16
C GLN A 849 4.31 0.87 28.80
N GLU A 850 4.68 -0.23 29.47
CA GLU A 850 3.73 -1.08 30.19
C GLU A 850 3.34 -0.56 31.59
N ALA A 851 4.19 0.27 32.20
CA ALA A 851 3.96 0.82 33.53
C ALA A 851 2.61 1.55 33.61
N ARG A 852 1.82 1.19 34.62
CA ARG A 852 0.50 1.80 34.87
C ARG A 852 0.64 3.29 35.19
N ALA A 853 -0.31 4.09 34.71
CA ALA A 853 -0.54 5.41 35.28
C ALA A 853 -0.97 5.25 36.75
N PRO A 854 -0.47 6.08 37.68
CA PRO A 854 -0.96 6.08 39.06
C PRO A 854 -2.44 6.44 39.05
N GLU A 855 -3.25 5.67 39.78
CA GLU A 855 -4.68 5.97 39.98
C GLU A 855 -4.81 7.38 40.57
N ALA A 856 -5.58 8.24 39.91
CA ALA A 856 -5.98 9.52 40.47
C ALA A 856 -6.76 9.22 41.76
N LYS A 857 -6.24 9.67 42.91
CA LYS A 857 -6.92 9.53 44.19
C LYS A 857 -8.33 10.11 44.05
N ALA A 858 -9.34 9.26 44.24
CA ALA A 858 -10.71 9.72 44.39
C ALA A 858 -10.75 10.77 45.51
N ASN A 859 -11.33 11.93 45.22
CA ASN A 859 -11.60 12.96 46.21
C ASN A 859 -12.40 12.30 47.35
N VAL A 860 -11.79 12.26 48.53
CA VAL A 860 -12.49 12.02 49.79
C VAL A 860 -13.09 13.37 50.17
N GLU A 861 -14.30 13.64 49.71
CA GLU A 861 -15.21 14.60 50.32
C GLU A 861 -16.39 13.78 50.82
N ASP A 862 -16.34 13.39 52.09
CA ASP A 862 -17.47 13.03 52.95
C ASP A 862 -16.88 12.65 54.32
N GLU A 863 -16.86 13.61 55.25
CA GLU A 863 -16.97 13.44 56.71
C GLU A 863 -16.61 14.76 57.42
N GLU A 864 -17.52 15.74 57.39
CA GLU A 864 -17.67 16.74 58.47
C GLU A 864 -19.17 16.95 58.74
N GLU A 865 -19.78 15.98 59.42
CA GLU A 865 -20.92 16.22 60.32
C GLU A 865 -20.50 15.79 61.73
N GLU A 866 -20.11 16.76 62.56
CA GLU A 866 -20.31 16.76 64.03
C GLU A 866 -20.65 18.18 64.51
#